data_AF-A0A1M7DU99-F1
#
_entry.id   AF-A0A1M7DU99-F1
#
_cell.length_a   1.000
_cell.length_b   1.000
_cell.length_c   1.000
_cell.angle_alpha   90.00
_cell.angle_beta   90.00
_cell.angle_gamma   90.00
#
_symmetry.space_group_name_H-M   'P 1'
#
loop_
_entity.id
_entity.type
_entity.pdbx_description
1 polymer ?
#
loop_
_entity_poly.entity_id
_entity_poly.type
_entity_poly.pdbx_seq_one_letter_code
_entity_poly.pdbx_strand_id
1 'polypeptide(L)'
;MKSFKFLAMLLFSALVSSAWATNKTLSGSESYEAQDGDVLTGLTSGTVSIANGAKITLSDVTISGGIVCSGTAEITLVGTNSVSGATNMAGIQVGGSGTTLTIKGNGSLTANGANNSAGIGLSRAWKVDATGGDIVIEGGNITATGKGMGAGIGTGVSFGDDANHTATIGNITIKGGTVTAIGGTNQFFPGCGIGKGGAYSYGNTVVGTVTITTDIDLVDASSISEIVTYKHGETDVTSIASDYFTINEDGNRRIIVPKDDIDYNVTIDEEITGGTVTTDKTTAKAGELVALTVTPESGYVLQSLTVKDASDNDVSLSNREFVMPRGGVTVSATFIQTTAAFDEATGVLTLNGNVDADEVKAYGAIIGDYGAIVKESPVTSVVCEPGTVLPADCSELFLNYTNLITIDLSNADISGVTNMSKMFGSRSLTTIYVNSAWSMENVTSSDQMFYGCNLLRGGNGSRWEDVRVAVWESNGNDLKAAKAKASRSSYAIIDGKGGHPGYLTVKPKQTPSAPTANVITYTGEAQELVSAGDGTMLYSLDDGIYSAEIPTATAAGTYTVHYKVDGSDNWNAVIAQTVEVTIAPKALSITAKNKTIAYGDEPANDGVEYDGFVATDNEDSLNGTLVYSFDYKQYDEVGKYTITPSGLTSDNYDITFVDGELTVEQKKLTVTAKNDTITYGDEPPNASVEYSGFVGEEDESVLNGSLAYECKYDRGGAAGKYDVTPGGLTAENYDIEFVTG
;
A
#
# COMPACT_ATOMS: atom_id res chain seq x y z
N MET A 1 -70.75 -4.37 39.00
CA MET A 1 -71.54 -3.59 38.01
C MET A 1 -70.55 -2.93 37.06
N LYS A 2 -70.64 -3.21 35.74
CA LYS A 2 -69.88 -2.58 34.63
C LYS A 2 -68.36 -2.89 34.61
N SER A 3 -67.61 -2.97 33.50
CA SER A 3 -67.86 -3.07 32.05
C SER A 3 -66.49 -3.16 31.33
N PHE A 4 -66.39 -4.04 30.30
CA PHE A 4 -65.70 -3.86 29.00
C PHE A 4 -64.16 -3.76 28.79
N LYS A 5 -63.71 -4.58 27.80
CA LYS A 5 -62.56 -4.52 26.83
C LYS A 5 -61.15 -4.91 27.35
N PHE A 6 -60.29 -5.66 26.63
CA PHE A 6 -60.27 -6.22 25.26
C PHE A 6 -59.22 -7.38 25.17
N LEU A 7 -59.51 -8.36 24.30
CA LEU A 7 -58.59 -9.18 23.48
C LEU A 7 -57.65 -10.23 24.12
N ALA A 8 -58.10 -11.48 24.14
CA ALA A 8 -57.24 -12.67 24.04
C ALA A 8 -57.68 -13.48 22.82
N MET A 9 -56.85 -13.47 21.78
CA MET A 9 -57.05 -14.19 20.52
C MET A 9 -56.62 -15.65 20.73
N LEU A 10 -57.56 -16.57 20.56
CA LEU A 10 -57.36 -18.02 20.73
C LEU A 10 -56.26 -18.53 19.79
N LEU A 11 -55.21 -19.11 20.38
CA LEU A 11 -54.42 -20.18 19.76
C LEU A 11 -55.31 -21.44 19.69
N PHE A 12 -55.56 -21.95 18.48
CA PHE A 12 -55.83 -23.37 18.29
C PHE A 12 -54.82 -23.90 17.28
N SER A 13 -54.09 -24.92 17.74
CA SER A 13 -52.97 -25.59 17.10
C SER A 13 -53.25 -26.03 15.66
N ALA A 14 -52.52 -25.46 14.71
CA ALA A 14 -52.22 -26.16 13.47
C ALA A 14 -51.02 -27.06 13.73
N LEU A 15 -51.21 -28.38 13.65
CA LEU A 15 -50.11 -29.29 13.37
C LEU A 15 -49.50 -28.86 12.04
N VAL A 16 -48.32 -28.26 12.06
CA VAL A 16 -47.40 -28.30 10.94
C VAL A 16 -46.40 -29.37 11.31
N SER A 17 -46.43 -30.49 10.59
CA SER A 17 -45.41 -31.53 10.70
C SER A 17 -44.05 -30.90 10.39
N SER A 18 -43.18 -30.83 11.38
CA SER A 18 -41.75 -30.72 11.17
C SER A 18 -41.29 -32.01 10.47
N ALA A 19 -41.18 -31.97 9.15
CA ALA A 19 -40.52 -33.03 8.40
C ALA A 19 -39.05 -33.03 8.80
N TRP A 20 -38.61 -34.09 9.48
CA TRP A 20 -37.20 -34.34 9.69
C TRP A 20 -36.52 -34.50 8.33
N ALA A 21 -35.36 -33.87 8.13
CA ALA A 21 -34.52 -34.10 6.97
C ALA A 21 -34.29 -35.61 6.81
N THR A 22 -34.73 -36.18 5.69
CA THR A 22 -34.63 -37.63 5.46
C THR A 22 -33.34 -37.88 4.70
N ASN A 23 -32.35 -38.49 5.36
CA ASN A 23 -31.14 -38.93 4.69
C ASN A 23 -31.49 -40.04 3.70
N LYS A 24 -31.31 -39.78 2.40
CA LYS A 24 -31.56 -40.73 1.33
C LYS A 24 -30.26 -41.10 0.64
N THR A 25 -29.81 -42.34 0.86
CA THR A 25 -28.72 -42.93 0.08
C THR A 25 -29.27 -43.46 -1.24
N LEU A 26 -28.78 -42.89 -2.34
CA LEU A 26 -29.10 -43.28 -3.71
C LEU A 26 -28.21 -44.47 -4.13
N SER A 27 -28.81 -45.42 -4.86
CA SER A 27 -28.13 -46.61 -5.36
C SER A 27 -28.81 -47.15 -6.61
N GLY A 28 -28.02 -47.71 -7.54
CA GLY A 28 -28.56 -48.42 -8.71
C GLY A 28 -29.01 -47.50 -9.84
N SER A 29 -30.03 -47.93 -10.60
CA SER A 29 -30.48 -47.26 -11.82
C SER A 29 -31.92 -46.73 -11.74
N GLU A 30 -32.55 -46.78 -10.57
CA GLU A 30 -33.92 -46.30 -10.38
C GLU A 30 -33.94 -44.79 -10.25
N SER A 31 -34.91 -44.16 -10.92
CA SER A 31 -35.16 -42.73 -10.75
C SER A 31 -35.71 -42.45 -9.35
N TYR A 32 -35.36 -41.29 -8.81
CA TYR A 32 -35.80 -40.86 -7.48
C TYR A 32 -36.47 -39.49 -7.54
N GLU A 33 -37.58 -39.32 -6.85
CA GLU A 33 -38.25 -38.03 -6.71
C GLU A 33 -37.91 -37.42 -5.36
N ALA A 34 -36.99 -36.46 -5.36
CA ALA A 34 -36.51 -35.78 -4.17
C ALA A 34 -37.54 -34.76 -3.66
N GLN A 35 -37.82 -34.86 -2.37
CA GLN A 35 -38.81 -34.05 -1.65
C GLN A 35 -38.12 -32.98 -0.79
N ASP A 36 -38.90 -32.03 -0.27
CA ASP A 36 -38.38 -30.98 0.61
C ASP A 36 -37.72 -31.57 1.86
N GLY A 37 -36.51 -31.09 2.16
CA GLY A 37 -35.69 -31.56 3.28
C GLY A 37 -34.84 -32.80 3.01
N ASP A 38 -34.89 -33.40 1.81
CA ASP A 38 -34.08 -34.58 1.49
C ASP A 38 -32.58 -34.26 1.50
N VAL A 39 -31.79 -35.15 2.10
CA VAL A 39 -30.31 -35.13 2.03
C VAL A 39 -29.85 -36.32 1.20
N LEU A 40 -29.38 -36.06 -0.01
CA LEU A 40 -29.01 -37.08 -0.98
C LEU A 40 -27.52 -37.42 -0.84
N THR A 41 -27.23 -38.72 -0.69
CA THR A 41 -25.87 -39.28 -0.59
C THR A 41 -25.73 -40.49 -1.54
N GLY A 42 -24.51 -40.96 -1.80
CA GLY A 42 -24.27 -42.20 -2.55
C GLY A 42 -24.16 -42.01 -4.07
N LEU A 43 -24.49 -43.06 -4.85
CA LEU A 43 -24.29 -43.10 -6.30
C LEU A 43 -25.51 -43.67 -7.01
N THR A 44 -26.04 -42.98 -8.01
CA THR A 44 -27.11 -43.52 -8.88
C THR A 44 -26.88 -43.18 -10.35
N SER A 45 -27.33 -44.08 -11.22
CA SER A 45 -27.46 -43.79 -12.66
C SER A 45 -28.89 -43.42 -13.07
N GLY A 46 -29.84 -43.46 -12.14
CA GLY A 46 -31.21 -42.98 -12.34
C GLY A 46 -31.30 -41.46 -12.31
N THR A 47 -32.35 -40.92 -12.95
CA THR A 47 -32.64 -39.49 -12.92
C THR A 47 -33.23 -39.10 -11.57
N VAL A 48 -32.78 -37.96 -11.02
CA VAL A 48 -33.36 -37.39 -9.80
C VAL A 48 -34.27 -36.22 -10.16
N SER A 49 -35.56 -36.35 -9.89
CA SER A 49 -36.52 -35.26 -10.08
C SER A 49 -36.72 -34.51 -8.77
N ILE A 50 -36.54 -33.18 -8.75
CA ILE A 50 -36.80 -32.36 -7.57
C ILE A 50 -38.24 -31.82 -7.65
N ALA A 51 -39.02 -32.06 -6.60
CA ALA A 51 -40.39 -31.54 -6.51
C ALA A 51 -40.42 -30.00 -6.50
N ASN A 52 -41.51 -29.41 -7.01
CA ASN A 52 -41.65 -27.96 -7.03
C ASN A 52 -41.69 -27.37 -5.61
N GLY A 53 -40.85 -26.39 -5.34
CA GLY A 53 -40.67 -25.74 -4.05
C GLY A 53 -39.73 -26.47 -3.09
N ALA A 54 -39.20 -27.64 -3.46
CA ALA A 54 -38.37 -28.45 -2.57
C ALA A 54 -36.96 -27.88 -2.40
N LYS A 55 -36.48 -27.96 -1.16
CA LYS A 55 -35.11 -27.65 -0.75
C LYS A 55 -34.39 -28.94 -0.40
N ILE A 56 -33.35 -29.28 -1.14
CA ILE A 56 -32.60 -30.52 -0.93
C ILE A 56 -31.14 -30.22 -0.62
N THR A 57 -30.46 -31.19 -0.02
CA THR A 57 -29.01 -31.17 0.18
C THR A 57 -28.35 -32.25 -0.66
N LEU A 58 -27.32 -31.91 -1.42
CA LEU A 58 -26.40 -32.89 -2.01
C LEU A 58 -25.19 -33.02 -1.08
N SER A 59 -24.91 -34.22 -0.61
CA SER A 59 -23.79 -34.50 0.29
C SER A 59 -23.01 -35.72 -0.22
N ASP A 60 -21.84 -35.46 -0.80
CA ASP A 60 -20.96 -36.49 -1.35
C ASP A 60 -21.66 -37.45 -2.33
N VAL A 61 -22.56 -36.90 -3.16
CA VAL A 61 -23.41 -37.69 -4.07
C VAL A 61 -22.92 -37.64 -5.51
N THR A 62 -23.05 -38.77 -6.21
CA THR A 62 -22.81 -38.88 -7.66
C THR A 62 -24.09 -39.33 -8.38
N ILE A 63 -24.59 -38.52 -9.31
CA ILE A 63 -25.80 -38.79 -10.08
C ILE A 63 -25.45 -38.76 -11.57
N SER A 64 -25.48 -39.91 -12.25
CA SER A 64 -25.19 -39.98 -13.70
C SER A 64 -26.44 -40.01 -14.59
N GLY A 65 -27.63 -39.91 -14.00
CA GLY A 65 -28.91 -39.82 -14.71
C GLY A 65 -29.43 -38.39 -14.91
N GLY A 66 -28.71 -37.39 -14.42
CA GLY A 66 -29.12 -35.99 -14.36
C GLY A 66 -30.13 -35.66 -13.26
N ILE A 67 -30.26 -34.37 -12.97
CA ILE A 67 -31.28 -33.81 -12.09
C ILE A 67 -32.31 -33.05 -12.94
N VAL A 68 -33.60 -33.15 -12.61
CA VAL A 68 -34.69 -32.39 -13.26
C VAL A 68 -35.54 -31.68 -12.22
N CYS A 69 -35.55 -30.35 -12.25
CA CYS A 69 -36.43 -29.55 -11.39
C CYS A 69 -37.84 -29.48 -12.00
N SER A 70 -38.85 -29.92 -11.25
CA SER A 70 -40.25 -29.85 -11.69
C SER A 70 -40.84 -28.44 -11.63
N GLY A 71 -40.14 -27.52 -10.95
CA GLY A 71 -40.49 -26.13 -10.78
C GLY A 71 -39.36 -25.37 -10.08
N THR A 72 -39.69 -24.48 -9.15
CA THR A 72 -38.69 -23.81 -8.30
C THR A 72 -38.02 -24.83 -7.39
N ALA A 73 -36.70 -24.76 -7.22
CA ALA A 73 -35.96 -25.70 -6.40
C ALA A 73 -34.74 -25.04 -5.76
N GLU A 74 -34.36 -25.51 -4.57
CA GLU A 74 -33.15 -25.06 -3.87
C GLU A 74 -32.25 -26.27 -3.60
N ILE A 75 -30.97 -26.16 -3.98
CA ILE A 75 -29.95 -27.19 -3.78
C ILE A 75 -28.86 -26.63 -2.86
N THR A 76 -28.69 -27.24 -1.69
CA THR A 76 -27.57 -26.96 -0.78
C THR A 76 -26.44 -27.96 -1.01
N LEU A 77 -25.23 -27.47 -1.24
CA LEU A 77 -24.04 -28.26 -1.49
C LEU A 77 -23.26 -28.48 -0.19
N VAL A 78 -23.01 -29.76 0.12
CA VAL A 78 -22.12 -30.22 1.20
C VAL A 78 -21.17 -31.26 0.61
N GLY A 79 -19.90 -31.26 1.03
CA GLY A 79 -18.92 -32.23 0.51
C GLY A 79 -18.68 -32.08 -0.99
N THR A 80 -18.43 -33.20 -1.68
CA THR A 80 -18.07 -33.24 -3.11
C THR A 80 -19.14 -33.93 -3.96
N ASN A 81 -19.82 -33.18 -4.82
CA ASN A 81 -20.95 -33.70 -5.58
C ASN A 81 -20.68 -33.71 -7.09
N SER A 82 -21.22 -34.70 -7.79
CA SER A 82 -21.11 -34.84 -9.24
C SER A 82 -22.45 -35.20 -9.85
N VAL A 83 -22.87 -34.43 -10.85
CA VAL A 83 -24.12 -34.64 -11.58
C VAL A 83 -23.83 -34.63 -13.06
N SER A 84 -24.11 -35.74 -13.75
CA SER A 84 -23.97 -35.85 -15.20
C SER A 84 -25.31 -36.21 -15.81
N GLY A 85 -25.73 -35.47 -16.83
CA GLY A 85 -26.99 -35.72 -17.53
C GLY A 85 -26.98 -37.06 -18.25
N ALA A 86 -28.13 -37.74 -18.26
CA ALA A 86 -28.35 -38.85 -19.19
C ALA A 86 -28.44 -38.34 -20.63
N THR A 87 -28.56 -39.24 -21.62
CA THR A 87 -28.58 -38.88 -23.05
C THR A 87 -29.49 -37.70 -23.37
N ASN A 88 -28.92 -36.63 -23.95
CA ASN A 88 -29.59 -35.37 -24.31
C ASN A 88 -30.11 -34.54 -23.12
N MET A 89 -29.77 -34.86 -21.88
CA MET A 89 -30.18 -34.10 -20.70
C MET A 89 -29.08 -33.17 -20.21
N ALA A 90 -29.47 -32.06 -19.61
CA ALA A 90 -28.56 -31.24 -18.82
C ALA A 90 -28.06 -32.05 -17.60
N GLY A 91 -26.92 -31.65 -17.03
CA GLY A 91 -26.51 -32.16 -15.72
C GLY A 91 -27.61 -31.84 -14.70
N ILE A 92 -27.98 -30.56 -14.61
CA ILE A 92 -29.12 -30.09 -13.83
C ILE A 92 -30.06 -29.31 -14.75
N GLN A 93 -31.25 -29.85 -14.97
CA GLN A 93 -32.31 -29.24 -15.76
C GLN A 93 -33.17 -28.32 -14.88
N VAL A 94 -33.22 -27.03 -15.24
CA VAL A 94 -34.08 -26.06 -14.56
C VAL A 94 -35.57 -26.30 -14.86
N GLY A 95 -36.43 -25.82 -13.94
CA GLY A 95 -37.88 -25.82 -14.13
C GLY A 95 -38.32 -24.88 -15.26
N GLY A 96 -39.63 -24.86 -15.53
CA GLY A 96 -40.22 -24.05 -16.61
C GLY A 96 -40.18 -22.54 -16.39
N SER A 97 -40.81 -21.78 -17.30
CA SER A 97 -40.91 -20.32 -17.20
C SER A 97 -41.47 -19.86 -15.84
N GLY A 98 -40.90 -18.80 -15.27
CA GLY A 98 -41.31 -18.23 -13.99
C GLY A 98 -40.88 -19.01 -12.74
N THR A 99 -39.99 -20.00 -12.90
CA THR A 99 -39.41 -20.78 -11.80
C THR A 99 -37.96 -20.34 -11.54
N THR A 100 -37.40 -20.72 -10.40
CA THR A 100 -35.99 -20.43 -10.06
C THR A 100 -35.31 -21.67 -9.53
N LEU A 101 -34.15 -22.01 -10.07
CA LEU A 101 -33.21 -22.94 -9.45
C LEU A 101 -32.19 -22.14 -8.65
N THR A 102 -32.14 -22.33 -7.34
CA THR A 102 -31.13 -21.76 -6.45
C THR A 102 -30.13 -22.83 -6.04
N ILE A 103 -28.83 -22.58 -6.20
CA ILE A 103 -27.74 -23.44 -5.73
C ILE A 103 -26.92 -22.65 -4.70
N LYS A 104 -26.65 -23.24 -3.54
CA LYS A 104 -25.97 -22.57 -2.42
C LYS A 104 -25.14 -23.55 -1.58
N GLY A 105 -24.49 -23.06 -0.53
CA GLY A 105 -23.70 -23.87 0.41
C GLY A 105 -22.22 -23.88 0.06
N ASN A 106 -21.40 -24.52 0.91
CA ASN A 106 -19.93 -24.43 0.81
C ASN A 106 -19.28 -25.66 0.16
N GLY A 107 -20.08 -26.67 -0.22
CA GLY A 107 -19.61 -27.86 -0.92
C GLY A 107 -19.26 -27.59 -2.40
N SER A 108 -18.75 -28.63 -3.08
CA SER A 108 -18.46 -28.58 -4.51
C SER A 108 -19.51 -29.33 -5.35
N LEU A 109 -19.67 -28.90 -6.60
CA LEU A 109 -20.55 -29.51 -7.59
C LEU A 109 -19.87 -29.53 -8.95
N THR A 110 -19.71 -30.72 -9.53
CA THR A 110 -19.39 -30.89 -10.95
C THR A 110 -20.66 -31.24 -11.72
N ALA A 111 -21.18 -30.33 -12.54
CA ALA A 111 -22.39 -30.51 -13.34
C ALA A 111 -22.07 -30.62 -14.83
N ASN A 112 -22.23 -31.82 -15.41
CA ASN A 112 -21.89 -32.11 -16.79
C ASN A 112 -23.14 -32.36 -17.65
N GLY A 113 -23.27 -31.60 -18.73
CA GLY A 113 -24.30 -31.81 -19.74
C GLY A 113 -23.99 -33.04 -20.60
N ALA A 114 -25.05 -33.72 -21.03
CA ALA A 114 -24.94 -34.72 -22.09
C ALA A 114 -24.95 -34.07 -23.48
N ASN A 115 -25.01 -34.89 -24.53
CA ASN A 115 -24.90 -34.44 -25.92
C ASN A 115 -25.78 -33.22 -26.24
N ASN A 116 -25.13 -32.09 -26.53
CA ASN A 116 -25.74 -30.79 -26.87
C ASN A 116 -26.65 -30.19 -25.79
N SER A 117 -26.36 -30.49 -24.53
CA SER A 117 -27.09 -29.99 -23.37
C SER A 117 -26.19 -29.21 -22.43
N ALA A 118 -26.80 -28.35 -21.62
CA ALA A 118 -26.06 -27.54 -20.66
C ALA A 118 -25.53 -28.36 -19.48
N GLY A 119 -24.48 -27.87 -18.82
CA GLY A 119 -24.10 -28.38 -17.49
C GLY A 119 -25.21 -28.13 -16.48
N ILE A 120 -25.57 -26.86 -16.33
CA ILE A 120 -26.72 -26.39 -15.53
C ILE A 120 -27.60 -25.53 -16.43
N GLY A 121 -28.89 -25.82 -16.51
CA GLY A 121 -29.83 -25.04 -17.32
C GLY A 121 -30.72 -25.92 -18.18
N LEU A 122 -30.71 -25.73 -19.49
CA LEU A 122 -31.59 -26.49 -20.39
C LEU A 122 -30.88 -27.67 -21.07
N SER A 123 -31.65 -28.76 -21.18
CA SER A 123 -31.38 -29.89 -22.05
C SER A 123 -31.49 -29.50 -23.52
N ARG A 124 -31.05 -30.40 -24.40
CA ARG A 124 -31.20 -30.25 -25.85
C ARG A 124 -32.66 -30.08 -26.26
N ALA A 125 -32.96 -28.98 -26.95
CA ALA A 125 -34.25 -28.73 -27.57
C ALA A 125 -34.19 -29.10 -29.06
N TRP A 126 -34.78 -30.24 -29.44
CA TRP A 126 -34.72 -30.76 -30.81
C TRP A 126 -36.07 -30.72 -31.50
N LYS A 127 -36.27 -29.76 -32.41
CA LYS A 127 -37.55 -29.51 -33.12
C LYS A 127 -38.72 -29.25 -32.16
N VAL A 128 -38.44 -28.64 -31.02
CA VAL A 128 -39.40 -28.27 -29.99
C VAL A 128 -38.93 -26.99 -29.30
N ASP A 129 -39.88 -26.18 -28.85
CA ASP A 129 -39.55 -25.06 -27.97
C ASP A 129 -39.25 -25.58 -26.57
N ALA A 130 -38.26 -24.98 -25.91
CA ALA A 130 -37.93 -25.26 -24.53
C ALA A 130 -37.86 -23.94 -23.76
N THR A 131 -38.49 -23.88 -22.59
CA THR A 131 -38.44 -22.69 -21.74
C THR A 131 -38.03 -23.08 -20.33
N GLY A 132 -36.94 -22.47 -19.86
CA GLY A 132 -36.40 -22.63 -18.53
C GLY A 132 -36.59 -21.36 -17.69
N GLY A 133 -36.66 -21.54 -16.38
CA GLY A 133 -36.67 -20.47 -15.40
C GLY A 133 -35.31 -19.82 -15.17
N ASP A 134 -35.21 -19.07 -14.08
CA ASP A 134 -34.00 -18.40 -13.64
C ASP A 134 -33.03 -19.37 -12.95
N ILE A 135 -31.73 -19.05 -13.01
CA ILE A 135 -30.67 -19.72 -12.27
C ILE A 135 -30.07 -18.71 -11.30
N VAL A 136 -29.97 -19.08 -10.02
CA VAL A 136 -29.28 -18.30 -8.99
C VAL A 136 -28.24 -19.19 -8.32
N ILE A 137 -26.98 -18.73 -8.30
CA ILE A 137 -25.90 -19.36 -7.55
C ILE A 137 -25.52 -18.42 -6.41
N GLU A 138 -25.74 -18.84 -5.17
CA GLU A 138 -25.44 -18.06 -3.96
C GLU A 138 -24.13 -18.50 -3.27
N GLY A 139 -23.53 -19.62 -3.69
CA GLY A 139 -22.30 -20.13 -3.11
C GLY A 139 -21.90 -21.51 -3.64
N GLY A 140 -20.70 -21.94 -3.24
CA GLY A 140 -20.14 -23.26 -3.54
C GLY A 140 -18.99 -23.22 -4.55
N ASN A 141 -18.30 -24.35 -4.70
CA ASN A 141 -17.30 -24.54 -5.75
C ASN A 141 -17.92 -25.32 -6.92
N ILE A 142 -18.40 -24.60 -7.93
CA ILE A 142 -19.21 -25.15 -9.01
C ILE A 142 -18.39 -25.19 -10.30
N THR A 143 -18.30 -26.38 -10.90
CA THR A 143 -17.83 -26.56 -12.27
C THR A 143 -18.99 -27.04 -13.13
N ALA A 144 -19.47 -26.21 -14.06
CA ALA A 144 -20.57 -26.52 -14.96
C ALA A 144 -20.05 -26.62 -16.41
N THR A 145 -20.17 -27.81 -17.00
CA THR A 145 -19.63 -28.09 -18.34
C THR A 145 -20.74 -28.49 -19.30
N GLY A 146 -20.93 -27.69 -20.35
CA GLY A 146 -21.78 -28.01 -21.48
C GLY A 146 -21.07 -28.93 -22.46
N LYS A 147 -21.82 -29.77 -23.17
CA LYS A 147 -21.25 -30.71 -24.14
C LYS A 147 -21.76 -30.44 -25.55
N GLY A 148 -20.88 -30.56 -26.54
CA GLY A 148 -21.22 -30.29 -27.94
C GLY A 148 -21.51 -28.80 -28.16
N MET A 149 -22.77 -28.45 -28.42
CA MET A 149 -23.22 -27.06 -28.56
C MET A 149 -23.87 -26.49 -27.27
N GLY A 150 -23.93 -27.25 -26.18
CA GLY A 150 -24.56 -26.78 -24.93
C GLY A 150 -23.69 -25.79 -24.15
N ALA A 151 -24.32 -24.87 -23.41
CA ALA A 151 -23.62 -23.95 -22.52
C ALA A 151 -23.12 -24.61 -21.23
N GLY A 152 -22.12 -24.05 -20.55
CA GLY A 152 -21.78 -24.48 -19.18
C GLY A 152 -22.96 -24.26 -18.24
N ILE A 153 -23.38 -23.00 -18.13
CA ILE A 153 -24.59 -22.55 -17.43
C ILE A 153 -25.47 -21.81 -18.43
N GLY A 154 -26.66 -22.30 -18.72
CA GLY A 154 -27.58 -21.64 -19.65
C GLY A 154 -28.31 -22.62 -20.57
N THR A 155 -28.43 -22.32 -21.86
CA THR A 155 -29.24 -23.16 -22.75
C THR A 155 -28.48 -24.37 -23.29
N GLY A 156 -29.21 -25.46 -23.55
CA GLY A 156 -28.78 -26.48 -24.51
C GLY A 156 -28.84 -25.95 -25.94
N VAL A 157 -28.61 -26.83 -26.91
CA VAL A 157 -28.81 -26.50 -28.34
C VAL A 157 -30.29 -26.31 -28.66
N SER A 158 -30.60 -25.39 -29.58
CA SER A 158 -31.87 -25.38 -30.30
C SER A 158 -31.69 -25.83 -31.74
N PHE A 159 -32.50 -26.79 -32.19
CA PHE A 159 -32.57 -27.23 -33.59
C PHE A 159 -33.97 -26.97 -34.14
N GLY A 160 -34.03 -26.21 -35.25
CA GLY A 160 -35.26 -25.99 -36.02
C GLY A 160 -35.35 -26.88 -37.27
N ASP A 161 -36.56 -27.36 -37.59
CA ASP A 161 -36.90 -27.84 -38.94
C ASP A 161 -37.45 -26.67 -39.78
N ASP A 162 -38.52 -26.81 -40.55
CA ASP A 162 -39.09 -25.69 -41.33
C ASP A 162 -39.74 -24.61 -40.43
N ALA A 163 -39.76 -24.80 -39.10
CA ALA A 163 -40.24 -23.85 -38.10
C ALA A 163 -39.12 -23.32 -37.18
N ASN A 164 -39.27 -22.06 -36.74
CA ASN A 164 -38.34 -21.40 -35.82
C ASN A 164 -38.55 -21.86 -34.37
N HIS A 165 -37.85 -22.91 -33.96
CA HIS A 165 -37.88 -23.42 -32.59
C HIS A 165 -36.90 -22.67 -31.67
N THR A 166 -37.34 -22.34 -30.46
CA THR A 166 -36.56 -21.52 -29.51
C THR A 166 -36.32 -22.23 -28.19
N ALA A 167 -35.06 -22.25 -27.74
CA ALA A 167 -34.70 -22.59 -26.37
C ALA A 167 -34.44 -21.30 -25.59
N THR A 168 -35.30 -20.99 -24.63
CA THR A 168 -35.25 -19.77 -23.82
C THR A 168 -34.98 -20.12 -22.36
N ILE A 169 -33.94 -19.58 -21.76
CA ILE A 169 -33.74 -19.63 -20.30
C ILE A 169 -33.90 -18.24 -19.69
N GLY A 170 -34.30 -18.18 -18.43
CA GLY A 170 -34.43 -16.95 -17.67
C GLY A 170 -33.10 -16.26 -17.37
N ASN A 171 -33.10 -15.42 -16.34
CA ASN A 171 -31.90 -14.74 -15.86
C ASN A 171 -30.93 -15.72 -15.22
N ILE A 172 -29.64 -15.42 -15.33
CA ILE A 172 -28.57 -16.17 -14.66
C ILE A 172 -27.90 -15.20 -13.71
N THR A 173 -28.00 -15.46 -12.40
CA THR A 173 -27.43 -14.60 -11.35
C THR A 173 -26.39 -15.37 -10.54
N ILE A 174 -25.16 -14.86 -10.49
CA ILE A 174 -24.09 -15.38 -9.64
C ILE A 174 -23.86 -14.38 -8.50
N LYS A 175 -24.19 -14.81 -7.28
CA LYS A 175 -24.14 -14.03 -6.04
C LYS A 175 -23.11 -14.54 -5.03
N GLY A 176 -22.36 -15.58 -5.34
CA GLY A 176 -21.41 -16.13 -4.39
C GLY A 176 -20.65 -17.33 -4.92
N GLY A 177 -19.55 -17.68 -4.24
CA GLY A 177 -18.77 -18.88 -4.51
C GLY A 177 -17.81 -18.77 -5.69
N THR A 178 -17.17 -19.90 -6.00
CA THR A 178 -16.29 -20.07 -7.16
C THR A 178 -17.06 -20.81 -8.26
N VAL A 179 -17.26 -20.17 -9.41
CA VAL A 179 -18.00 -20.73 -10.55
C VAL A 179 -17.11 -20.82 -11.78
N THR A 180 -16.79 -22.05 -12.18
CA THR A 180 -16.15 -22.36 -13.45
C THR A 180 -17.20 -22.84 -14.45
N ALA A 181 -17.41 -22.10 -15.54
CA ALA A 181 -18.44 -22.39 -16.53
C ALA A 181 -17.82 -22.61 -17.92
N ILE A 182 -17.92 -23.84 -18.42
CA ILE A 182 -17.24 -24.28 -19.64
C ILE A 182 -18.29 -24.65 -20.69
N GLY A 183 -18.30 -23.90 -21.79
CA GLY A 183 -19.16 -24.18 -22.93
C GLY A 183 -18.68 -25.37 -23.76
N GLY A 184 -19.60 -26.01 -24.48
CA GLY A 184 -19.28 -27.13 -25.35
C GLY A 184 -18.44 -26.71 -26.57
N THR A 185 -17.51 -27.58 -26.99
CA THR A 185 -16.46 -27.30 -27.97
C THR A 185 -16.82 -27.63 -29.43
N ASN A 186 -18.07 -27.40 -29.87
CA ASN A 186 -18.43 -27.60 -31.28
C ASN A 186 -17.70 -26.60 -32.19
N GLN A 187 -17.15 -27.05 -33.32
CA GLN A 187 -16.33 -26.23 -34.22
C GLN A 187 -17.07 -25.08 -34.91
N PHE A 188 -18.39 -25.20 -35.08
CA PHE A 188 -19.20 -24.20 -35.80
C PHE A 188 -20.09 -23.38 -34.87
N PHE A 189 -20.62 -24.02 -33.83
CA PHE A 189 -21.56 -23.40 -32.90
C PHE A 189 -21.20 -23.77 -31.45
N PRO A 190 -20.06 -23.29 -30.92
CA PRO A 190 -19.67 -23.59 -29.56
C PRO A 190 -20.72 -23.02 -28.58
N GLY A 191 -20.95 -23.74 -27.49
CA GLY A 191 -21.77 -23.21 -26.40
C GLY A 191 -20.98 -22.18 -25.61
N CYS A 192 -21.66 -21.24 -24.96
CA CYS A 192 -20.99 -20.30 -24.08
C CYS A 192 -20.67 -20.94 -22.72
N GLY A 193 -19.68 -20.38 -22.01
CA GLY A 193 -19.47 -20.74 -20.60
C GLY A 193 -20.74 -20.43 -19.80
N ILE A 194 -21.17 -19.16 -19.85
CA ILE A 194 -22.44 -18.69 -19.28
C ILE A 194 -23.29 -18.09 -20.41
N GLY A 195 -24.53 -18.57 -20.55
CA GLY A 195 -25.51 -18.04 -21.49
C GLY A 195 -25.89 -19.02 -22.60
N LYS A 196 -25.78 -18.60 -23.86
CA LYS A 196 -26.40 -19.30 -24.99
C LYS A 196 -25.64 -20.56 -25.37
N GLY A 197 -26.38 -21.65 -25.52
CA GLY A 197 -25.98 -22.78 -26.34
C GLY A 197 -26.12 -22.45 -27.84
N GLY A 198 -25.55 -23.30 -28.68
CA GLY A 198 -25.59 -23.15 -30.13
C GLY A 198 -27.01 -23.24 -30.69
N ALA A 199 -27.21 -22.57 -31.82
CA ALA A 199 -28.44 -22.61 -32.61
C ALA A 199 -28.12 -23.23 -33.97
N TYR A 200 -28.89 -24.24 -34.39
CA TYR A 200 -28.64 -24.97 -35.63
C TYR A 200 -29.88 -24.92 -36.55
N SER A 201 -29.65 -24.76 -37.86
CA SER A 201 -30.70 -24.63 -38.88
C SER A 201 -31.58 -23.39 -38.61
N TYR A 202 -32.88 -23.56 -38.45
CA TYR A 202 -33.84 -22.50 -38.09
C TYR A 202 -34.05 -22.35 -36.56
N GLY A 203 -33.20 -23.00 -35.75
CA GLY A 203 -33.27 -22.90 -34.29
C GLY A 203 -32.81 -21.53 -33.78
N ASN A 204 -33.28 -21.15 -32.60
CA ASN A 204 -32.85 -19.95 -31.87
C ASN A 204 -32.61 -20.25 -30.38
N THR A 205 -31.68 -19.54 -29.75
CA THR A 205 -31.43 -19.61 -28.31
C THR A 205 -31.52 -18.23 -27.68
N VAL A 206 -32.19 -18.14 -26.53
CA VAL A 206 -32.44 -16.90 -25.80
C VAL A 206 -32.07 -17.10 -24.33
N VAL A 207 -31.40 -16.12 -23.76
CA VAL A 207 -31.03 -16.08 -22.34
C VAL A 207 -31.48 -14.74 -21.80
N GLY A 208 -31.95 -14.72 -20.55
CA GLY A 208 -32.18 -13.49 -19.82
C GLY A 208 -30.88 -12.74 -19.51
N THR A 209 -30.96 -11.80 -18.58
CA THR A 209 -29.77 -11.06 -18.13
C THR A 209 -28.80 -11.98 -17.39
N VAL A 210 -27.50 -11.76 -17.60
CA VAL A 210 -26.44 -12.39 -16.80
C VAL A 210 -26.00 -11.36 -15.76
N THR A 211 -26.22 -11.63 -14.48
CA THR A 211 -25.87 -10.74 -13.36
C THR A 211 -24.78 -11.37 -12.51
N ILE A 212 -23.74 -10.61 -12.18
CA ILE A 212 -22.66 -11.03 -11.29
C ILE A 212 -22.53 -10.00 -10.16
N THR A 213 -22.56 -10.45 -8.90
CA THR A 213 -22.41 -9.57 -7.73
C THR A 213 -20.99 -9.57 -7.17
N THR A 214 -20.64 -8.60 -6.33
CA THR A 214 -19.34 -8.52 -5.65
C THR A 214 -19.12 -9.61 -4.59
N ASP A 215 -20.14 -10.39 -4.26
CA ASP A 215 -20.09 -11.41 -3.21
C ASP A 215 -19.53 -12.76 -3.72
N ILE A 216 -19.20 -12.87 -5.01
CA ILE A 216 -18.53 -14.03 -5.61
C ILE A 216 -17.08 -14.16 -5.11
N ASP A 217 -16.54 -15.38 -5.11
CA ASP A 217 -15.08 -15.57 -4.97
C ASP A 217 -14.41 -15.43 -6.35
N LEU A 218 -14.98 -16.09 -7.35
CA LEU A 218 -14.45 -16.18 -8.70
C LEU A 218 -15.56 -16.59 -9.69
N VAL A 219 -15.59 -15.96 -10.85
CA VAL A 219 -16.27 -16.48 -12.05
C VAL A 219 -15.26 -16.65 -13.15
N ASP A 220 -15.07 -17.88 -13.62
CA ASP A 220 -14.23 -18.23 -14.77
C ASP A 220 -15.10 -18.88 -15.85
N ALA A 221 -15.45 -18.10 -16.86
CA ALA A 221 -16.33 -18.53 -17.94
C ALA A 221 -15.56 -18.59 -19.27
N SER A 222 -15.65 -19.72 -19.98
CA SER A 222 -15.04 -19.86 -21.31
C SER A 222 -15.57 -18.85 -22.33
N SER A 223 -16.81 -18.38 -22.11
CA SER A 223 -17.37 -17.15 -22.69
C SER A 223 -18.69 -16.75 -22.02
N ILE A 224 -19.13 -15.51 -22.22
CA ILE A 224 -20.44 -15.02 -21.76
C ILE A 224 -21.19 -14.42 -22.95
N SER A 225 -22.39 -14.93 -23.27
CA SER A 225 -23.09 -14.60 -24.53
C SER A 225 -23.83 -13.27 -24.54
N GLU A 226 -24.02 -12.63 -23.39
CA GLU A 226 -24.78 -11.40 -23.21
C GLU A 226 -23.94 -10.34 -22.48
N ILE A 227 -24.38 -9.08 -22.53
CA ILE A 227 -23.81 -8.03 -21.68
C ILE A 227 -24.06 -8.42 -20.22
N VAL A 228 -22.99 -8.43 -19.42
CA VAL A 228 -23.04 -8.74 -18.01
C VAL A 228 -23.48 -7.49 -17.25
N THR A 229 -24.48 -7.65 -16.40
CA THR A 229 -24.83 -6.66 -15.38
C THR A 229 -24.01 -6.93 -14.14
N TYR A 230 -23.23 -5.96 -13.70
CA TYR A 230 -22.44 -6.05 -12.48
C TYR A 230 -23.19 -5.37 -11.34
N LYS A 231 -23.24 -6.01 -10.17
CA LYS A 231 -23.90 -5.45 -8.99
C LYS A 231 -23.00 -5.43 -7.77
N HIS A 232 -23.11 -4.38 -6.96
CA HIS A 232 -22.59 -4.33 -5.60
C HIS A 232 -23.78 -4.26 -4.63
N GLY A 233 -24.01 -5.34 -3.89
CA GLY A 233 -25.31 -5.57 -3.22
C GLY A 233 -26.46 -5.56 -4.25
N GLU A 234 -27.45 -4.69 -4.05
CA GLU A 234 -28.58 -4.54 -4.98
C GLU A 234 -28.34 -3.50 -6.10
N THR A 235 -27.29 -2.69 -5.98
CA THR A 235 -26.96 -1.58 -6.88
C THR A 235 -26.31 -2.06 -8.17
N ASP A 236 -26.79 -1.57 -9.31
CA ASP A 236 -26.15 -1.79 -10.62
C ASP A 236 -24.92 -0.88 -10.77
N VAL A 237 -23.74 -1.50 -10.90
CA VAL A 237 -22.43 -0.84 -11.06
C VAL A 237 -21.82 -1.11 -12.43
N THR A 238 -22.61 -1.54 -13.42
CA THR A 238 -22.12 -1.98 -14.74
C THR A 238 -21.27 -0.92 -15.45
N SER A 239 -21.62 0.36 -15.36
CA SER A 239 -20.86 1.46 -16.00
C SER A 239 -19.51 1.76 -15.36
N ILE A 240 -19.30 1.27 -14.13
CA ILE A 240 -18.12 1.48 -13.29
C ILE A 240 -17.59 0.14 -12.76
N ALA A 241 -17.79 -0.95 -13.53
CA ALA A 241 -17.49 -2.30 -13.06
C ALA A 241 -16.01 -2.49 -12.67
N SER A 242 -15.09 -1.76 -13.30
CA SER A 242 -13.65 -1.75 -12.97
C SER A 242 -13.34 -1.27 -11.55
N ASP A 243 -14.25 -0.52 -10.93
CA ASP A 243 -14.07 -0.03 -9.56
C ASP A 243 -14.36 -1.13 -8.54
N TYR A 244 -15.12 -2.15 -8.93
CA TYR A 244 -15.62 -3.21 -8.04
C TYR A 244 -15.12 -4.60 -8.42
N PHE A 245 -14.63 -4.79 -9.66
CA PHE A 245 -14.20 -6.07 -10.20
C PHE A 245 -12.88 -5.94 -10.94
N THR A 246 -12.02 -6.94 -10.79
CA THR A 246 -10.98 -7.21 -11.78
C THR A 246 -11.55 -8.15 -12.82
N ILE A 247 -11.62 -7.69 -14.08
CA ILE A 247 -12.17 -8.44 -15.22
C ILE A 247 -11.03 -8.69 -16.20
N ASN A 248 -10.55 -9.92 -16.25
CA ASN A 248 -9.53 -10.35 -17.21
C ASN A 248 -10.21 -11.03 -18.39
N GLU A 249 -10.00 -10.49 -19.60
CA GLU A 249 -10.50 -11.05 -20.84
C GLU A 249 -9.35 -11.72 -21.62
N ASP A 250 -9.50 -13.01 -21.94
CA ASP A 250 -8.58 -13.77 -22.80
C ASP A 250 -9.36 -14.33 -24.00
N GLY A 251 -9.39 -13.55 -25.08
CA GLY A 251 -10.27 -13.79 -26.21
C GLY A 251 -11.74 -13.71 -25.80
N ASN A 252 -12.48 -14.82 -25.89
CA ASN A 252 -13.87 -14.88 -25.44
C ASN A 252 -14.00 -15.26 -23.96
N ARG A 253 -12.93 -15.74 -23.31
CA ARG A 253 -12.96 -16.16 -21.90
C ARG A 253 -12.96 -14.93 -21.00
N ARG A 254 -13.76 -14.98 -19.93
CA ARG A 254 -13.84 -13.95 -18.90
C ARG A 254 -13.55 -14.53 -17.54
N ILE A 255 -12.53 -13.99 -16.87
CA ILE A 255 -12.22 -14.26 -15.47
C ILE A 255 -12.55 -13.02 -14.66
N ILE A 256 -13.47 -13.15 -13.72
CA ILE A 256 -14.04 -12.05 -12.95
C ILE A 256 -13.83 -12.36 -11.47
N VAL A 257 -13.16 -11.46 -10.76
CA VAL A 257 -12.99 -11.50 -9.30
C VAL A 257 -13.39 -10.15 -8.71
N PRO A 258 -13.96 -10.11 -7.49
CA PRO A 258 -14.23 -8.84 -6.84
C PRO A 258 -12.90 -8.17 -6.51
N LYS A 259 -12.81 -6.88 -6.82
CA LYS A 259 -11.67 -6.05 -6.46
C LYS A 259 -11.73 -5.84 -4.94
N ASP A 260 -10.69 -6.29 -4.24
CA ASP A 260 -10.61 -6.09 -2.79
C ASP A 260 -10.02 -4.73 -2.48
N ASP A 261 -10.88 -3.73 -2.28
CA ASP A 261 -10.48 -2.40 -1.80
C ASP A 261 -10.73 -2.25 -0.28
N ILE A 262 -10.93 -3.37 0.44
CA ILE A 262 -11.05 -3.39 1.89
C ILE A 262 -9.66 -3.52 2.51
N ASP A 263 -9.33 -2.54 3.35
CA ASP A 263 -8.16 -2.62 4.23
C ASP A 263 -8.47 -3.52 5.43
N TYR A 264 -7.73 -4.61 5.54
CA TYR A 264 -7.82 -5.54 6.66
C TYR A 264 -6.76 -5.21 7.71
N ASN A 265 -7.10 -5.34 8.98
CA ASN A 265 -6.18 -4.99 10.07
C ASN A 265 -5.09 -6.05 10.26
N VAL A 266 -3.87 -5.58 10.48
CA VAL A 266 -2.74 -6.37 11.00
C VAL A 266 -2.59 -6.01 12.48
N THR A 267 -2.99 -6.93 13.36
CA THR A 267 -2.96 -6.70 14.80
C THR A 267 -1.74 -7.38 15.39
N ILE A 268 -0.86 -6.64 16.06
CA ILE A 268 0.21 -7.23 16.86
C ILE A 268 -0.36 -7.54 18.25
N ASP A 269 -0.10 -8.75 18.73
CA ASP A 269 -0.54 -9.20 20.05
C ASP A 269 0.01 -8.31 21.17
N GLU A 270 -0.85 -7.91 22.10
CA GLU A 270 -0.49 -6.95 23.17
C GLU A 270 0.33 -7.61 24.29
N GLU A 271 0.34 -8.94 24.40
CA GLU A 271 1.03 -9.69 25.46
C GLU A 271 2.46 -10.14 25.11
N ILE A 272 3.08 -9.54 24.08
CA ILE A 272 4.46 -9.87 23.71
C ILE A 272 5.44 -9.34 24.77
N THR A 273 6.25 -10.24 25.35
CA THR A 273 7.27 -9.93 26.37
C THR A 273 8.62 -10.51 25.96
N GLY A 274 9.73 -9.87 26.36
CA GLY A 274 11.09 -10.28 26.00
C GLY A 274 11.54 -9.85 24.59
N GLY A 275 10.78 -8.96 23.95
CA GLY A 275 11.07 -8.45 22.61
C GLY A 275 9.93 -7.59 22.08
N THR A 276 10.12 -7.07 20.88
CA THR A 276 9.12 -6.27 20.16
C THR A 276 8.88 -6.85 18.77
N VAL A 277 7.64 -6.73 18.32
CA VAL A 277 7.24 -7.01 16.94
C VAL A 277 6.57 -5.76 16.39
N THR A 278 7.01 -5.32 15.22
CA THR A 278 6.37 -4.24 14.47
C THR A 278 6.06 -4.72 13.06
N THR A 279 5.16 -4.01 12.39
CA THR A 279 4.75 -4.27 11.01
C THR A 279 4.97 -3.01 10.20
N ASP A 280 5.36 -3.14 8.93
CA ASP A 280 5.44 -2.02 7.99
C ASP A 280 4.04 -1.44 7.69
N LYS A 281 2.99 -2.24 7.88
CA LYS A 281 1.59 -1.90 7.61
C LYS A 281 0.68 -2.35 8.73
N THR A 282 -0.07 -1.42 9.33
CA THR A 282 -1.13 -1.74 10.31
C THR A 282 -2.43 -2.18 9.65
N THR A 283 -2.58 -1.90 8.35
CA THR A 283 -3.67 -2.37 7.51
C THR A 283 -3.16 -2.69 6.11
N ALA A 284 -3.72 -3.70 5.46
CA ALA A 284 -3.35 -4.07 4.08
C ALA A 284 -4.55 -4.66 3.33
N LYS A 285 -4.56 -4.50 2.01
CA LYS A 285 -5.56 -5.14 1.14
C LYS A 285 -5.20 -6.59 0.90
N ALA A 286 -6.20 -7.44 0.66
CA ALA A 286 -5.93 -8.83 0.35
C ALA A 286 -5.01 -8.98 -0.88
N GLY A 287 -3.97 -9.81 -0.74
CA GLY A 287 -2.94 -10.02 -1.75
C GLY A 287 -1.73 -9.09 -1.63
N GLU A 288 -1.77 -8.05 -0.79
CA GLU A 288 -0.59 -7.23 -0.52
C GLU A 288 0.40 -7.95 0.41
N LEU A 289 1.69 -7.69 0.22
CA LEU A 289 2.75 -8.20 1.09
C LEU A 289 2.85 -7.30 2.34
N VAL A 290 2.99 -7.92 3.51
CA VAL A 290 3.20 -7.27 4.80
C VAL A 290 4.49 -7.82 5.41
N ALA A 291 5.37 -6.92 5.88
CA ALA A 291 6.66 -7.25 6.44
C ALA A 291 6.68 -7.00 7.97
N LEU A 292 7.20 -7.97 8.71
CA LEU A 292 7.33 -7.93 10.16
C LEU A 292 8.78 -7.70 10.56
N THR A 293 8.98 -6.76 11.47
CA THR A 293 10.26 -6.56 12.16
C THR A 293 10.15 -7.13 13.56
N VAL A 294 11.11 -7.97 13.94
CA VAL A 294 11.16 -8.60 15.26
C VAL A 294 12.50 -8.31 15.90
N THR A 295 12.46 -7.67 17.07
CA THR A 295 13.64 -7.23 17.82
C THR A 295 13.56 -7.80 19.23
N PRO A 296 14.32 -8.87 19.54
CA PRO A 296 14.44 -9.38 20.91
C PRO A 296 15.00 -8.32 21.86
N GLU A 297 14.55 -8.33 23.11
CA GLU A 297 15.21 -7.56 24.18
C GLU A 297 16.55 -8.20 24.56
N SER A 298 17.43 -7.43 25.22
CA SER A 298 18.67 -7.97 25.78
C SER A 298 18.37 -9.17 26.70
N GLY A 299 19.09 -10.27 26.49
CA GLY A 299 18.86 -11.52 27.22
C GLY A 299 17.73 -12.39 26.68
N TYR A 300 17.19 -12.11 25.49
CA TYR A 300 16.14 -12.92 24.88
C TYR A 300 16.46 -13.26 23.42
N VAL A 301 15.90 -14.38 22.94
CA VAL A 301 15.88 -14.76 21.52
C VAL A 301 14.47 -15.16 21.09
N LEU A 302 14.16 -14.93 19.81
CA LEU A 302 12.86 -15.30 19.24
C LEU A 302 12.71 -16.82 19.25
N GLN A 303 11.66 -17.32 19.91
CA GLN A 303 11.31 -18.73 19.93
C GLN A 303 10.30 -19.07 18.83
N SER A 304 9.28 -18.24 18.66
CA SER A 304 8.26 -18.44 17.62
C SER A 304 7.68 -17.11 17.15
N LEU A 305 7.26 -17.07 15.88
CA LEU A 305 6.54 -15.97 15.25
C LEU A 305 5.44 -16.59 14.40
N THR A 306 4.19 -16.21 14.64
CA THR A 306 3.01 -16.78 13.98
C THR A 306 2.07 -15.68 13.52
N VAL A 307 1.47 -15.86 12.36
CA VAL A 307 0.40 -14.99 11.83
C VAL A 307 -0.84 -15.85 11.66
N LYS A 308 -1.95 -15.42 12.23
CA LYS A 308 -3.23 -16.13 12.15
C LYS A 308 -4.33 -15.24 11.60
N ASP A 309 -5.24 -15.82 10.83
CA ASP A 309 -6.43 -15.13 10.36
C ASP A 309 -7.51 -15.02 11.46
N ALA A 310 -8.58 -14.28 11.17
CA ALA A 310 -9.72 -14.14 12.08
C ALA A 310 -10.46 -15.47 12.41
N SER A 311 -10.17 -16.55 11.70
CA SER A 311 -10.71 -17.90 11.95
C SER A 311 -9.72 -18.80 12.71
N ASP A 312 -8.61 -18.23 13.22
CA ASP A 312 -7.53 -18.93 13.93
C ASP A 312 -6.70 -19.90 13.06
N ASN A 313 -6.76 -19.77 11.73
CA ASN A 313 -5.92 -20.56 10.82
C ASN A 313 -4.57 -19.89 10.59
N ASP A 314 -3.52 -20.69 10.42
CA ASP A 314 -2.18 -20.21 10.13
C ASP A 314 -2.10 -19.55 8.74
N VAL A 315 -1.58 -18.32 8.70
CA VAL A 315 -1.20 -17.62 7.47
C VAL A 315 0.27 -17.95 7.19
N SER A 316 0.57 -18.31 5.94
CA SER A 316 1.94 -18.67 5.55
C SER A 316 2.89 -17.48 5.71
N LEU A 317 3.92 -17.68 6.52
CA LEU A 317 4.96 -16.70 6.82
C LEU A 317 6.31 -17.20 6.28
N SER A 318 7.00 -16.34 5.53
CA SER A 318 8.33 -16.64 4.98
C SER A 318 9.21 -15.40 5.08
N ASN A 319 10.44 -15.52 5.57
CA ASN A 319 11.36 -14.39 5.76
C ASN A 319 10.74 -13.20 6.53
N ARG A 320 9.88 -13.48 7.53
CA ARG A 320 9.12 -12.47 8.29
C ARG A 320 8.15 -11.65 7.44
N GLU A 321 7.75 -12.15 6.28
CA GLU A 321 6.75 -11.54 5.39
C GLU A 321 5.58 -12.50 5.17
N PHE A 322 4.37 -11.96 5.02
CA PHE A 322 3.18 -12.73 4.65
C PHE A 322 2.32 -11.96 3.64
N VAL A 323 1.50 -12.70 2.88
CA VAL A 323 0.52 -12.11 1.96
C VAL A 323 -0.81 -11.97 2.69
N MET A 324 -1.37 -10.77 2.68
CA MET A 324 -2.58 -10.46 3.43
C MET A 324 -3.78 -11.30 2.91
N PRO A 325 -4.47 -12.06 3.78
CA PRO A 325 -5.69 -12.77 3.41
C PRO A 325 -6.90 -11.81 3.31
N ARG A 326 -8.05 -12.33 2.87
CA ARG A 326 -9.33 -11.59 2.86
C ARG A 326 -9.96 -11.53 4.26
N GLY A 327 -9.23 -10.95 5.21
CA GLY A 327 -9.61 -10.88 6.61
C GLY A 327 -8.50 -10.29 7.47
N GLY A 328 -8.85 -9.72 8.61
CA GLY A 328 -7.85 -9.26 9.58
C GLY A 328 -7.00 -10.42 10.08
N VAL A 329 -5.75 -10.10 10.44
CA VAL A 329 -4.79 -11.07 11.00
C VAL A 329 -4.29 -10.62 12.36
N THR A 330 -3.85 -11.58 13.16
CA THR A 330 -3.15 -11.36 14.42
C THR A 330 -1.75 -11.96 14.32
N VAL A 331 -0.75 -11.18 14.71
CA VAL A 331 0.66 -11.54 14.77
C VAL A 331 1.05 -11.73 16.22
N SER A 332 1.50 -12.93 16.57
CA SER A 332 2.00 -13.25 17.91
C SER A 332 3.45 -13.70 17.83
N ALA A 333 4.23 -13.39 18.86
CA ALA A 333 5.60 -13.88 19.01
C ALA A 333 5.88 -14.31 20.45
N THR A 334 6.70 -15.34 20.59
CA THR A 334 7.24 -15.74 21.90
C THR A 334 8.75 -15.62 21.91
N PHE A 335 9.29 -15.16 23.03
CA PHE A 335 10.72 -15.06 23.27
C PHE A 335 11.11 -15.96 24.43
N ILE A 336 12.33 -16.51 24.37
CA ILE A 336 12.91 -17.27 25.45
C ILE A 336 14.14 -16.54 25.99
N GLN A 337 14.27 -16.48 27.31
CA GLN A 337 15.42 -15.88 27.96
C GLN A 337 16.67 -16.72 27.69
N THR A 338 17.79 -16.07 27.41
CA THR A 338 19.10 -16.70 27.18
C THR A 338 20.23 -15.77 27.60
N THR A 339 21.35 -16.36 28.00
CA THR A 339 22.60 -15.66 28.30
C THR A 339 23.53 -15.57 27.09
N ALA A 340 23.15 -16.21 25.97
CA ALA A 340 23.92 -16.34 24.74
C ALA A 340 22.99 -16.20 23.51
N ALA A 341 22.69 -14.96 23.14
CA ALA A 341 21.79 -14.64 22.04
C ALA A 341 22.53 -14.60 20.69
N PHE A 342 22.14 -15.44 19.74
CA PHE A 342 22.74 -15.50 18.41
C PHE A 342 21.89 -14.78 17.36
N ASP A 343 22.51 -13.90 16.59
CA ASP A 343 21.90 -13.26 15.42
C ASP A 343 22.36 -13.96 14.14
N GLU A 344 21.43 -14.67 13.49
CA GLU A 344 21.71 -15.42 12.25
C GLU A 344 22.11 -14.52 11.07
N ALA A 345 21.64 -13.27 11.03
CA ALA A 345 21.90 -12.37 9.91
C ALA A 345 23.34 -11.83 9.94
N THR A 346 23.85 -11.54 11.14
CA THR A 346 25.18 -10.96 11.35
C THR A 346 26.23 -12.00 11.73
N GLY A 347 25.81 -13.15 12.26
CA GLY A 347 26.70 -14.18 12.81
C GLY A 347 27.25 -13.83 14.20
N VAL A 348 26.68 -12.83 14.87
CA VAL A 348 27.16 -12.36 16.19
C VAL A 348 26.49 -13.16 17.32
N LEU A 349 27.29 -13.63 18.27
CA LEU A 349 26.83 -14.20 19.54
C LEU A 349 27.03 -13.20 20.68
N THR A 350 25.94 -12.70 21.25
CA THR A 350 25.94 -11.73 22.34
C THR A 350 25.77 -12.43 23.68
N LEU A 351 26.76 -12.26 24.56
CA LEU A 351 26.73 -12.74 25.93
C LEU A 351 26.24 -11.64 26.87
N ASN A 352 25.39 -12.00 27.83
CA ASN A 352 24.82 -11.06 28.79
C ASN A 352 24.61 -11.73 30.16
N GLY A 353 24.50 -10.90 31.21
CA GLY A 353 24.20 -11.37 32.57
C GLY A 353 25.19 -12.43 33.09
N ASN A 354 24.70 -13.37 33.89
CA ASN A 354 25.50 -14.51 34.37
C ASN A 354 25.51 -15.61 33.30
N VAL A 355 26.59 -15.72 32.54
CA VAL A 355 26.67 -16.59 31.36
C VAL A 355 26.54 -18.06 31.72
N ASP A 356 25.60 -18.75 31.06
CA ASP A 356 25.48 -20.21 31.08
C ASP A 356 26.46 -20.82 30.07
N ALA A 357 27.41 -21.61 30.57
CA ALA A 357 28.45 -22.22 29.74
C ALA A 357 27.89 -23.21 28.71
N ASP A 358 26.80 -23.90 29.03
CA ASP A 358 26.23 -24.93 28.16
C ASP A 358 25.49 -24.29 26.98
N GLU A 359 24.81 -23.16 27.19
CA GLU A 359 24.20 -22.37 26.11
C GLU A 359 25.24 -21.88 25.11
N VAL A 360 26.36 -21.33 25.61
CA VAL A 360 27.46 -20.88 24.74
C VAL A 360 28.07 -22.06 23.98
N LYS A 361 28.37 -23.18 24.66
CA LYS A 361 28.98 -24.36 24.02
C LYS A 361 28.09 -24.97 22.92
N ALA A 362 26.78 -24.84 23.01
CA ALA A 362 25.84 -25.35 22.01
C ALA A 362 26.02 -24.74 20.61
N TYR A 363 26.60 -23.55 20.51
CA TYR A 363 26.91 -22.90 19.22
C TYR A 363 28.23 -23.36 18.60
N GLY A 364 29.04 -24.18 19.28
CA GLY A 364 30.22 -24.80 18.71
C GLY A 364 29.90 -25.80 17.59
N ALA A 365 30.90 -26.13 16.76
CA ALA A 365 30.72 -27.12 15.72
C ALA A 365 30.44 -28.51 16.30
N ILE A 366 29.53 -29.25 15.68
CA ILE A 366 29.24 -30.64 16.04
C ILE A 366 30.31 -31.52 15.39
N ILE A 367 31.11 -32.19 16.22
CA ILE A 367 32.18 -33.09 15.78
C ILE A 367 31.67 -34.54 15.85
N GLY A 368 31.64 -35.21 14.70
CA GLY A 368 31.30 -36.62 14.59
C GLY A 368 32.51 -37.54 14.79
N ASP A 369 32.31 -38.82 14.50
CA ASP A 369 33.36 -39.85 14.65
C ASP A 369 34.65 -39.46 13.93
N TYR A 370 35.80 -39.82 14.53
CA TYR A 370 37.14 -39.53 14.01
C TYR A 370 37.49 -38.05 13.81
N GLY A 371 36.71 -37.12 14.38
CA GLY A 371 37.01 -35.68 14.32
C GLY A 371 36.50 -34.97 13.08
N ALA A 372 35.57 -35.58 12.33
CA ALA A 372 34.91 -34.94 11.20
C ALA A 372 33.90 -33.90 11.68
N ILE A 373 33.86 -32.72 11.06
CA ILE A 373 32.84 -31.71 11.35
C ILE A 373 31.55 -32.13 10.67
N VAL A 374 30.50 -32.35 11.47
CA VAL A 374 29.14 -32.72 11.03
C VAL A 374 28.29 -31.47 10.82
N LYS A 375 28.52 -30.44 11.64
CA LYS A 375 27.89 -29.12 11.51
C LYS A 375 28.91 -28.06 11.90
N GLU A 376 29.16 -27.10 11.03
CA GLU A 376 30.01 -25.94 11.33
C GLU A 376 29.31 -25.03 12.36
N SER A 377 30.11 -24.32 13.16
CA SER A 377 29.56 -23.27 14.04
C SER A 377 29.11 -22.08 13.18
N PRO A 378 27.90 -21.53 13.38
CA PRO A 378 27.43 -20.38 12.62
C PRO A 378 28.01 -19.04 13.12
N VAL A 379 28.73 -19.05 14.25
CA VAL A 379 29.20 -17.84 14.92
C VAL A 379 30.48 -17.30 14.29
N THR A 380 30.47 -16.01 13.92
CA THR A 380 31.60 -15.28 13.33
C THR A 380 32.26 -14.33 14.34
N SER A 381 31.50 -13.82 15.32
CA SER A 381 32.05 -13.01 16.41
C SER A 381 31.28 -13.19 17.71
N VAL A 382 31.96 -13.04 18.85
CA VAL A 382 31.34 -13.01 20.18
C VAL A 382 31.50 -11.62 20.77
N VAL A 383 30.46 -11.09 21.41
CA VAL A 383 30.50 -9.81 22.14
C VAL A 383 29.85 -9.94 23.51
N CYS A 384 30.29 -9.15 24.49
CA CYS A 384 29.67 -9.09 25.82
C CYS A 384 28.94 -7.76 26.02
N GLU A 385 27.72 -7.81 26.54
CA GLU A 385 27.00 -6.63 27.01
C GLU A 385 27.55 -6.13 28.37
N PRO A 386 27.35 -4.84 28.72
CA PRO A 386 27.69 -4.34 30.05
C PRO A 386 27.05 -5.18 31.17
N GLY A 387 27.87 -5.60 32.14
CA GLY A 387 27.41 -6.43 33.27
C GLY A 387 27.44 -7.94 33.01
N THR A 388 28.00 -8.39 31.88
CA THR A 388 28.26 -9.81 31.62
C THR A 388 29.25 -10.36 32.64
N VAL A 389 28.94 -11.52 33.24
CA VAL A 389 29.79 -12.25 34.19
C VAL A 389 30.05 -13.65 33.63
N LEU A 390 31.32 -14.00 33.42
CA LEU A 390 31.67 -15.33 32.91
C LEU A 390 31.63 -16.41 34.02
N PRO A 391 31.29 -17.66 33.68
CA PRO A 391 31.19 -18.75 34.64
C PRO A 391 32.55 -19.10 35.26
N ALA A 392 32.54 -19.62 36.49
CA ALA A 392 33.77 -20.03 37.19
C ALA A 392 34.59 -21.07 36.39
N ASP A 393 33.91 -21.91 35.61
CA ASP A 393 34.51 -22.83 34.66
C ASP A 393 34.20 -22.41 33.21
N CYS A 394 35.14 -21.67 32.62
CA CYS A 394 35.13 -21.31 31.21
C CYS A 394 35.84 -22.36 30.33
N SER A 395 36.07 -23.59 30.82
CA SER A 395 36.71 -24.60 30.00
C SER A 395 35.87 -24.90 28.76
N GLU A 396 36.56 -24.91 27.61
CA GLU A 396 35.98 -25.21 26.30
C GLU A 396 34.84 -24.27 25.88
N LEU A 397 34.69 -23.09 26.49
CA LEU A 397 33.56 -22.18 26.28
C LEU A 397 33.36 -21.78 24.81
N PHE A 398 34.44 -21.44 24.11
CA PHE A 398 34.46 -21.13 22.68
C PHE A 398 35.27 -22.17 21.89
N LEU A 399 35.25 -23.44 22.32
CA LEU A 399 35.91 -24.53 21.62
C LEU A 399 35.13 -24.91 20.35
N ASN A 400 35.85 -25.21 19.26
CA ASN A 400 35.28 -25.65 17.99
C ASN A 400 34.34 -24.64 17.32
N TYR A 401 34.48 -23.35 17.59
CA TYR A 401 33.79 -22.35 16.77
C TYR A 401 34.58 -22.16 15.47
N THR A 402 34.18 -22.90 14.44
CA THR A 402 34.95 -23.05 13.21
C THR A 402 34.98 -21.81 12.33
N ASN A 403 33.99 -20.92 12.46
CA ASN A 403 33.90 -19.65 11.73
C ASN A 403 34.21 -18.41 12.58
N LEU A 404 34.53 -18.58 13.85
CA LEU A 404 34.75 -17.47 14.78
C LEU A 404 36.04 -16.71 14.45
N ILE A 405 35.92 -15.40 14.20
CA ILE A 405 37.00 -14.50 13.80
C ILE A 405 37.43 -13.61 14.98
N THR A 406 36.47 -13.07 15.75
CA THR A 406 36.74 -12.14 16.86
C THR A 406 35.94 -12.48 18.11
N ILE A 407 36.51 -12.16 19.28
CA ILE A 407 35.81 -12.22 20.57
C ILE A 407 36.04 -10.89 21.29
N ASP A 408 34.99 -10.17 21.68
CA ASP A 408 35.07 -8.98 22.53
C ASP A 408 34.52 -9.26 23.94
N LEU A 409 35.43 -9.50 24.88
CA LEU A 409 35.14 -9.70 26.30
C LEU A 409 35.37 -8.41 27.11
N SER A 410 35.44 -7.24 26.48
CA SER A 410 35.77 -5.99 27.18
C SER A 410 34.72 -5.58 28.22
N ASN A 411 33.50 -6.09 28.14
CA ASN A 411 32.46 -5.87 29.15
C ASN A 411 32.27 -7.06 30.11
N ALA A 412 33.09 -8.10 30.00
CA ALA A 412 32.97 -9.29 30.83
C ALA A 412 33.71 -9.11 32.17
N ASP A 413 33.02 -9.40 33.27
CA ASP A 413 33.62 -9.66 34.57
C ASP A 413 34.12 -11.12 34.61
N ILE A 414 35.43 -11.26 34.83
CA ILE A 414 36.11 -12.55 34.96
C ILE A 414 36.68 -12.79 36.36
N SER A 415 36.37 -11.93 37.32
CA SER A 415 36.91 -12.03 38.69
C SER A 415 36.60 -13.36 39.37
N GLY A 416 35.50 -14.01 38.98
CA GLY A 416 35.10 -15.34 39.46
C GLY A 416 35.66 -16.54 38.68
N VAL A 417 36.38 -16.33 37.57
CA VAL A 417 36.84 -17.42 36.69
C VAL A 417 38.04 -18.14 37.28
N THR A 418 37.94 -19.48 37.38
CA THR A 418 38.98 -20.35 37.96
C THR A 418 39.57 -21.35 36.95
N ASN A 419 38.85 -21.65 35.87
CA ASN A 419 39.28 -22.56 34.81
C ASN A 419 39.02 -21.95 33.43
N MET A 420 40.06 -21.87 32.60
CA MET A 420 40.01 -21.37 31.22
C MET A 420 40.63 -22.38 30.23
N SER A 421 40.64 -23.66 30.59
CA SER A 421 41.28 -24.70 29.77
C SER A 421 40.57 -24.80 28.41
N LYS A 422 41.33 -24.64 27.31
CA LYS A 422 40.82 -24.58 25.92
C LYS A 422 39.68 -23.58 25.66
N MET A 423 39.50 -22.57 26.51
CA MET A 423 38.40 -21.59 26.41
C MET A 423 38.28 -20.99 25.00
N PHE A 424 39.39 -20.67 24.34
CA PHE A 424 39.41 -19.98 23.05
C PHE A 424 39.66 -20.91 21.86
N GLY A 425 39.55 -22.24 22.03
CA GLY A 425 40.04 -23.23 21.07
C GLY A 425 39.34 -23.27 19.70
N SER A 426 39.60 -22.26 18.88
CA SER A 426 38.92 -22.04 17.59
C SER A 426 39.92 -21.69 16.49
N ARG A 427 39.82 -22.37 15.35
CA ARG A 427 40.86 -22.34 14.30
C ARG A 427 40.91 -21.04 13.51
N SER A 428 39.76 -20.39 13.36
CA SER A 428 39.60 -19.17 12.56
C SER A 428 39.80 -17.89 13.37
N LEU A 429 39.93 -18.02 14.70
CA LEU A 429 40.02 -16.88 15.61
C LEU A 429 41.28 -16.07 15.35
N THR A 430 41.12 -14.78 15.10
CA THR A 430 42.19 -13.84 14.76
C THR A 430 42.49 -12.85 15.88
N THR A 431 41.46 -12.43 16.63
CA THR A 431 41.55 -11.34 17.61
C THR A 431 40.66 -11.61 18.84
N ILE A 432 41.15 -11.22 20.02
CA ILE A 432 40.38 -11.19 21.28
C ILE A 432 40.56 -9.81 21.91
N TYR A 433 39.45 -9.17 22.28
CA TYR A 433 39.41 -7.90 23.01
C TYR A 433 39.02 -8.13 24.48
N VAL A 434 39.63 -7.38 25.38
CA VAL A 434 39.40 -7.38 26.83
C VAL A 434 39.66 -5.97 27.34
N ASN A 435 39.15 -5.67 28.54
CA ASN A 435 39.40 -4.40 29.20
C ASN A 435 40.71 -4.42 30.03
N SER A 436 41.07 -3.25 30.56
CA SER A 436 42.25 -3.06 31.42
C SER A 436 42.13 -3.72 32.81
N ALA A 437 40.94 -4.16 33.22
CA ALA A 437 40.69 -4.86 34.47
C ALA A 437 40.83 -6.40 34.35
N TRP A 438 41.11 -6.91 33.15
CA TRP A 438 41.29 -8.35 32.92
C TRP A 438 42.49 -8.91 33.71
N SER A 439 42.20 -9.80 34.66
CA SER A 439 43.20 -10.43 35.54
C SER A 439 43.03 -11.95 35.60
N MET A 440 44.15 -12.69 35.54
CA MET A 440 44.18 -14.16 35.65
C MET A 440 44.57 -14.64 37.06
N GLU A 441 44.57 -13.76 38.06
CA GLU A 441 45.04 -14.08 39.43
C GLU A 441 44.26 -15.24 40.08
N ASN A 442 42.97 -15.36 39.78
CA ASN A 442 42.11 -16.43 40.31
C ASN A 442 42.08 -17.70 39.45
N VAL A 443 42.72 -17.69 38.27
CA VAL A 443 42.72 -18.82 37.34
C VAL A 443 43.72 -19.88 37.78
N THR A 444 43.22 -21.06 38.14
CA THR A 444 44.02 -22.19 38.62
C THR A 444 44.37 -23.18 37.51
N SER A 445 43.54 -23.26 36.46
CA SER A 445 43.74 -24.11 35.28
C SER A 445 43.56 -23.33 33.97
N SER A 446 44.53 -23.45 33.07
CA SER A 446 44.55 -22.76 31.77
C SER A 446 45.09 -23.68 30.66
N ASP A 447 44.89 -24.98 30.83
CA ASP A 447 45.49 -25.99 29.96
C ASP A 447 45.00 -25.82 28.52
N GLN A 448 45.95 -25.68 27.59
CA GLN A 448 45.66 -25.52 26.17
C GLN A 448 44.63 -24.41 25.83
N MET A 449 44.62 -23.30 26.59
CA MET A 449 43.66 -22.19 26.44
C MET A 449 43.40 -21.74 24.99
N PHE A 450 44.44 -21.75 24.13
CA PHE A 450 44.38 -21.37 22.71
C PHE A 450 44.53 -22.57 21.75
N TYR A 451 43.97 -23.72 22.12
CA TYR A 451 44.08 -24.96 21.35
C TYR A 451 43.61 -24.77 19.89
N GLY A 452 44.52 -24.91 18.93
CA GLY A 452 44.19 -24.85 17.50
C GLY A 452 44.01 -23.44 16.92
N CYS A 453 44.22 -22.36 17.69
CA CYS A 453 44.11 -20.96 17.25
C CYS A 453 45.28 -20.52 16.35
N ASN A 454 45.41 -21.11 15.17
CA ASN A 454 46.55 -20.88 14.27
C ASN A 454 46.56 -19.47 13.65
N LEU A 455 45.40 -18.80 13.60
CA LEU A 455 45.23 -17.48 13.01
C LEU A 455 45.27 -16.33 14.01
N LEU A 456 45.29 -16.61 15.31
CA LEU A 456 45.34 -15.59 16.36
C LEU A 456 46.65 -14.78 16.24
N ARG A 457 46.55 -13.45 16.35
CA ARG A 457 47.68 -12.51 16.30
C ARG A 457 47.71 -11.64 17.55
N GLY A 458 48.91 -11.29 18.02
CA GLY A 458 49.07 -10.25 19.05
C GLY A 458 48.82 -8.86 18.46
N GLY A 459 48.62 -7.82 19.28
CA GLY A 459 48.20 -6.49 18.79
C GLY A 459 49.24 -5.68 18.00
N ASN A 460 50.45 -6.20 17.80
CA ASN A 460 51.42 -5.70 16.80
C ASN A 460 51.47 -6.56 15.52
N GLY A 461 50.55 -7.52 15.35
CA GLY A 461 50.52 -8.44 14.21
C GLY A 461 51.49 -9.62 14.29
N SER A 462 52.22 -9.77 15.40
CA SER A 462 53.19 -10.84 15.63
C SER A 462 52.54 -12.23 15.62
N ARG A 463 53.11 -13.18 14.87
CA ARG A 463 52.75 -14.60 14.90
C ARG A 463 53.45 -15.29 16.06
N TRP A 464 52.89 -16.41 16.53
CA TRP A 464 53.51 -17.25 17.57
C TRP A 464 54.92 -17.72 17.20
N GLU A 465 55.22 -17.83 15.90
CA GLU A 465 56.48 -18.32 15.35
C GLU A 465 57.55 -17.23 15.13
N ASP A 466 57.18 -15.95 15.25
CA ASP A 466 58.08 -14.81 14.96
C ASP A 466 59.08 -14.52 16.11
N VAL A 467 58.90 -15.11 17.31
CA VAL A 467 59.79 -14.92 18.46
C VAL A 467 60.49 -16.23 18.84
N ARG A 468 61.62 -16.52 18.21
CA ARG A 468 62.59 -17.55 18.65
C ARG A 468 63.88 -16.95 19.23
N VAL A 469 63.83 -16.10 20.26
CA VAL A 469 65.03 -15.60 20.98
C VAL A 469 64.59 -15.15 22.38
N ALA A 470 65.19 -15.44 23.54
CA ALA A 470 66.49 -15.98 23.94
C ALA A 470 66.40 -16.72 25.29
N VAL A 471 67.34 -17.65 25.47
CA VAL A 471 67.78 -18.23 26.75
C VAL A 471 68.18 -17.13 27.73
N TRP A 472 67.70 -17.20 28.97
CA TRP A 472 68.36 -16.55 30.11
C TRP A 472 68.65 -17.61 31.18
N GLU A 473 69.93 -17.95 31.34
CA GLU A 473 70.43 -18.60 32.54
C GLU A 473 70.89 -17.56 33.57
N SER A 474 70.50 -17.83 34.81
CA SER A 474 71.19 -17.51 36.08
C SER A 474 71.32 -16.04 36.50
N ASN A 475 70.60 -15.64 37.56
CA ASN A 475 71.12 -15.65 38.93
C ASN A 475 70.14 -14.97 39.91
N GLY A 476 69.80 -15.67 41.00
CA GLY A 476 69.34 -15.03 42.24
C GLY A 476 67.85 -15.17 42.59
N ASN A 477 67.50 -16.31 43.18
CA ASN A 477 66.49 -16.52 44.23
C ASN A 477 65.07 -15.99 44.00
N ASP A 478 64.23 -16.83 43.38
CA ASP A 478 63.19 -17.65 44.03
C ASP A 478 61.95 -17.77 43.12
N LEU A 479 61.80 -18.93 42.47
CA LEU A 479 60.54 -19.58 42.04
C LEU A 479 60.88 -20.71 41.04
N LYS A 480 61.26 -21.89 41.51
CA LYS A 480 61.21 -23.13 40.69
C LYS A 480 61.01 -24.38 41.54
N ALA A 481 59.75 -24.83 41.60
CA ALA A 481 59.28 -26.22 41.45
C ALA A 481 57.78 -26.21 41.83
N ALA A 482 56.79 -26.52 41.00
CA ALA A 482 56.77 -27.29 39.78
C ALA A 482 55.52 -26.91 38.93
N LYS A 483 55.71 -26.63 37.65
CA LYS A 483 54.69 -26.85 36.61
C LYS A 483 55.41 -27.28 35.32
N ALA A 484 55.92 -28.51 35.34
CA ALA A 484 56.47 -29.18 34.17
C ALA A 484 55.87 -30.58 34.07
N LYS A 485 54.61 -30.64 33.66
CA LYS A 485 54.02 -31.79 32.97
C LYS A 485 52.80 -31.34 32.17
N ALA A 486 53.00 -30.48 31.17
CA ALA A 486 51.98 -30.23 30.15
C ALA A 486 52.66 -30.24 28.77
N SER A 487 52.02 -30.93 27.84
CA SER A 487 52.54 -31.39 26.56
C SER A 487 52.83 -30.26 25.56
N ARG A 488 53.65 -30.58 24.55
CA ARG A 488 54.28 -29.70 23.53
C ARG A 488 53.31 -29.00 22.55
N SER A 489 52.06 -28.71 22.92
CA SER A 489 51.04 -28.28 21.95
C SER A 489 50.07 -27.24 22.54
N SER A 490 50.52 -26.01 22.83
CA SER A 490 49.71 -24.76 22.95
C SER A 490 50.54 -23.61 23.55
N TYR A 491 51.09 -22.71 22.75
CA TYR A 491 51.48 -21.37 23.23
C TYR A 491 51.23 -20.34 22.12
N ALA A 492 50.42 -19.32 22.42
CA ALA A 492 50.55 -18.01 21.77
C ALA A 492 51.57 -17.23 22.62
N ILE A 493 52.72 -16.86 22.04
CA ILE A 493 53.70 -16.01 22.71
C ILE A 493 53.22 -14.56 22.57
N ILE A 494 53.00 -13.94 23.73
CA ILE A 494 52.62 -12.55 23.89
C ILE A 494 53.91 -11.75 24.09
N ASP A 495 54.23 -10.80 23.21
CA ASP A 495 55.49 -10.06 23.27
C ASP A 495 55.51 -9.05 24.43
N GLY A 496 56.65 -8.92 25.12
CA GLY A 496 56.86 -7.93 26.18
C GLY A 496 57.98 -8.28 27.15
N LYS A 497 59.04 -7.47 27.17
CA LYS A 497 60.17 -7.57 28.10
C LYS A 497 59.72 -7.39 29.56
N GLY A 498 60.14 -8.31 30.43
CA GLY A 498 60.21 -8.12 31.88
C GLY A 498 59.05 -8.69 32.70
N GLY A 499 59.29 -9.85 33.33
CA GLY A 499 58.72 -10.21 34.64
C GLY A 499 57.27 -10.71 34.75
N HIS A 500 56.35 -10.35 33.86
CA HIS A 500 54.94 -10.76 33.95
C HIS A 500 54.36 -11.10 32.56
N PRO A 501 53.88 -12.34 32.31
CA PRO A 501 53.33 -12.71 31.01
C PRO A 501 51.84 -12.31 30.90
N GLY A 502 51.54 -11.35 30.02
CA GLY A 502 50.17 -11.08 29.57
C GLY A 502 49.97 -9.67 29.02
N TYR A 503 50.13 -9.47 27.71
CA TYR A 503 49.67 -8.27 27.01
C TYR A 503 48.54 -8.63 26.04
N LEU A 504 47.30 -8.50 26.50
CA LEU A 504 46.22 -8.17 25.59
C LEU A 504 46.38 -6.69 25.20
N THR A 505 46.39 -6.37 23.92
CA THR A 505 46.69 -5.01 23.47
C THR A 505 45.49 -4.11 23.74
N VAL A 506 45.60 -3.27 24.77
CA VAL A 506 44.63 -2.22 25.07
C VAL A 506 44.94 -1.03 24.18
N LYS A 507 44.09 -0.76 23.18
CA LYS A 507 43.88 0.61 22.70
C LYS A 507 42.56 1.08 23.32
N PRO A 508 42.53 2.14 24.14
CA PRO A 508 41.25 2.70 24.55
C PRO A 508 40.52 3.14 23.27
N LYS A 509 39.31 2.62 23.08
CA LYS A 509 38.42 3.06 22.01
C LYS A 509 38.22 4.58 22.13
N GLN A 510 38.34 5.30 21.02
CA GLN A 510 38.19 6.76 20.96
C GLN A 510 36.70 7.13 20.97
N THR A 511 36.35 8.32 21.44
CA THR A 511 34.94 8.77 21.40
C THR A 511 34.69 9.57 20.12
N PRO A 512 33.74 9.16 19.27
CA PRO A 512 33.34 9.90 18.07
C PRO A 512 32.96 11.36 18.36
N SER A 513 33.35 12.29 17.50
CA SER A 513 32.76 13.64 17.52
C SER A 513 31.33 13.58 17.00
N ALA A 514 30.41 14.38 17.54
CA ALA A 514 29.01 14.41 17.10
C ALA A 514 28.85 15.03 15.70
N PRO A 515 27.80 14.67 14.94
CA PRO A 515 27.48 15.34 13.68
C PRO A 515 27.03 16.78 13.96
N THR A 516 27.28 17.68 13.01
CA THR A 516 26.90 19.09 13.12
C THR A 516 25.79 19.44 12.14
N ALA A 517 24.79 20.18 12.62
CA ALA A 517 23.70 20.68 11.79
C ALA A 517 24.23 21.56 10.65
N ASN A 518 23.76 21.30 9.42
CA ASN A 518 24.07 22.16 8.28
C ASN A 518 23.20 23.42 8.32
N VAL A 519 23.75 24.54 7.85
CA VAL A 519 23.00 25.79 7.66
C VAL A 519 22.46 25.81 6.23
N ILE A 520 21.17 25.54 6.09
CA ILE A 520 20.54 25.25 4.79
C ILE A 520 19.28 26.10 4.58
N THR A 521 19.01 26.42 3.32
CA THR A 521 17.83 27.17 2.86
C THR A 521 17.18 26.37 1.75
N TYR A 522 15.86 26.45 1.59
CA TYR A 522 15.13 25.71 0.57
C TYR A 522 15.69 25.96 -0.84
N THR A 523 15.99 24.88 -1.58
CA THR A 523 16.54 24.91 -2.95
C THR A 523 15.70 24.15 -3.97
N GLY A 524 14.61 23.49 -3.56
CA GLY A 524 13.79 22.63 -4.41
C GLY A 524 14.37 21.22 -4.65
N GLU A 525 15.53 20.91 -4.07
CA GLU A 525 16.24 19.63 -4.24
C GLU A 525 16.59 19.04 -2.86
N ALA A 526 16.87 17.73 -2.82
CA ALA A 526 17.26 17.06 -1.58
C ALA A 526 18.62 17.59 -1.07
N GLN A 527 18.68 18.00 0.19
CA GLN A 527 19.88 18.53 0.84
C GLN A 527 20.25 17.70 2.07
N GLU A 528 21.54 17.43 2.25
CA GLU A 528 22.07 16.78 3.45
C GLU A 528 21.84 17.64 4.70
N LEU A 529 21.24 17.04 5.73
CA LEU A 529 20.86 17.76 6.95
C LEU A 529 22.03 18.01 7.90
N VAL A 530 23.00 17.10 7.94
CA VAL A 530 24.15 17.18 8.85
C VAL A 530 25.45 16.95 8.12
N SER A 531 26.53 17.51 8.66
CA SER A 531 27.88 17.07 8.34
C SER A 531 28.26 15.95 9.30
N ALA A 532 28.74 14.82 8.76
CA ALA A 532 29.12 13.66 9.56
C ALA A 532 30.26 13.98 10.55
N GLY A 533 30.19 13.42 11.75
CA GLY A 533 31.30 13.44 12.70
C GLY A 533 32.28 12.27 12.47
N ASP A 534 33.15 12.00 13.44
CA ASP A 534 34.15 10.94 13.33
C ASP A 534 33.55 9.53 13.50
N GLY A 535 34.23 8.51 12.96
CA GLY A 535 33.80 7.12 13.04
C GLY A 535 32.69 6.75 12.05
N THR A 536 32.19 5.52 12.13
CA THR A 536 31.07 5.05 11.29
C THR A 536 29.75 5.37 11.99
N MET A 537 29.18 6.54 11.70
CA MET A 537 27.89 6.95 12.24
C MET A 537 26.73 6.27 11.54
N LEU A 538 25.65 6.07 12.29
CA LEU A 538 24.36 5.70 11.74
C LEU A 538 23.33 6.76 12.10
N TYR A 539 22.44 7.07 11.17
CA TYR A 539 21.45 8.15 11.25
C TYR A 539 20.03 7.65 11.01
N SER A 540 19.05 8.35 11.58
CA SER A 540 17.63 8.14 11.35
C SER A 540 16.85 9.45 11.48
N LEU A 541 15.73 9.59 10.76
CA LEU A 541 14.78 10.69 10.95
C LEU A 541 13.60 10.30 11.86
N ASP A 542 13.36 9.00 12.04
CA ASP A 542 12.17 8.47 12.73
C ASP A 542 12.51 7.69 14.01
N ASP A 543 13.75 7.79 14.49
CA ASP A 543 14.30 7.07 15.66
C ASP A 543 14.23 5.53 15.61
N GLY A 544 13.90 4.96 14.44
CA GLY A 544 13.70 3.51 14.26
C GLY A 544 14.84 2.85 13.48
N ILE A 545 14.85 3.03 12.16
CA ILE A 545 15.84 2.42 11.26
C ILE A 545 17.05 3.36 11.14
N TYR A 546 18.22 2.86 11.50
CA TYR A 546 19.48 3.60 11.44
C TYR A 546 20.32 3.12 10.26
N SER A 547 20.89 4.04 9.48
CA SER A 547 21.74 3.74 8.32
C SER A 547 22.98 4.63 8.26
N ALA A 548 24.02 4.21 7.54
CA ALA A 548 25.24 5.02 7.38
C ALA A 548 25.08 6.19 6.40
N GLU A 549 23.93 6.31 5.72
CA GLU A 549 23.66 7.39 4.79
C GLU A 549 23.25 8.65 5.56
N ILE A 550 23.81 9.80 5.14
CA ILE A 550 23.45 11.08 5.73
C ILE A 550 22.02 11.42 5.32
N PRO A 551 21.09 11.67 6.26
CA PRO A 551 19.72 11.97 5.92
C PRO A 551 19.62 13.26 5.10
N THR A 552 18.78 13.20 4.07
CA THR A 552 18.45 14.36 3.23
C THR A 552 17.00 14.74 3.38
N ALA A 553 16.70 16.03 3.32
CA ALA A 553 15.34 16.52 3.16
C ALA A 553 15.25 17.61 2.11
N THR A 554 14.07 17.77 1.52
CA THR A 554 13.83 18.74 0.44
C THR A 554 13.02 19.95 0.90
N ALA A 555 12.00 19.75 1.75
CA ALA A 555 11.10 20.83 2.18
C ALA A 555 11.74 21.74 3.25
N ALA A 556 11.26 22.98 3.36
CA ALA A 556 11.59 23.82 4.50
C ALA A 556 10.92 23.27 5.77
N GLY A 557 11.58 23.47 6.91
CA GLY A 557 11.10 22.96 8.19
C GLY A 557 12.23 22.61 9.15
N THR A 558 11.85 22.17 10.35
CA THR A 558 12.77 21.66 11.36
C THR A 558 12.75 20.15 11.37
N TYR A 559 13.92 19.54 11.30
CA TYR A 559 14.16 18.11 11.24
C TYR A 559 15.00 17.69 12.45
N THR A 560 14.59 16.59 13.08
CA THR A 560 15.36 15.94 14.14
C THR A 560 16.13 14.79 13.53
N VAL A 561 17.46 14.92 13.46
CA VAL A 561 18.33 13.81 13.04
C VAL A 561 18.79 13.06 14.27
N HIS A 562 18.36 11.81 14.36
CA HIS A 562 18.83 10.86 15.35
C HIS A 562 20.14 10.25 14.85
N TYR A 563 21.14 10.12 15.71
CA TYR A 563 22.41 9.49 15.37
C TYR A 563 22.91 8.60 16.49
N LYS A 564 23.62 7.53 16.11
CA LYS A 564 24.31 6.62 17.03
C LYS A 564 25.61 6.11 16.41
N VAL A 565 26.44 5.48 17.24
CA VAL A 565 27.62 4.73 16.80
C VAL A 565 27.58 3.38 17.51
N ASP A 566 27.52 2.29 16.76
CA ASP A 566 27.44 0.92 17.34
C ASP A 566 28.76 0.44 17.96
N GLY A 567 29.81 1.26 17.86
CA GLY A 567 31.17 0.96 18.34
C GLY A 567 31.95 0.13 17.32
N SER A 568 33.27 0.24 17.35
CA SER A 568 34.18 -0.55 16.49
C SER A 568 35.47 -0.87 17.23
N ASP A 569 36.41 -1.57 16.57
CA ASP A 569 37.74 -1.89 17.11
C ASP A 569 38.48 -0.67 17.70
N ASN A 570 38.22 0.53 17.19
CA ASN A 570 38.88 1.77 17.62
C ASN A 570 37.93 2.87 18.16
N TRP A 571 36.60 2.69 18.17
CA TRP A 571 35.62 3.72 18.57
C TRP A 571 34.62 3.22 19.62
N ASN A 572 34.35 4.05 20.63
CA ASN A 572 33.32 3.81 21.65
C ASN A 572 31.95 3.84 21.00
N ALA A 573 31.05 2.99 21.49
CA ALA A 573 29.65 3.11 21.15
C ALA A 573 29.09 4.43 21.70
N VAL A 574 28.24 5.07 20.91
CA VAL A 574 27.46 6.24 21.29
C VAL A 574 26.01 5.83 21.20
N ILE A 575 25.32 5.81 22.34
CA ILE A 575 23.87 5.59 22.38
C ILE A 575 23.16 6.68 21.57
N ALA A 576 21.96 6.39 21.09
CA ALA A 576 21.17 7.31 20.27
C ALA A 576 21.07 8.71 20.91
N GLN A 577 21.41 9.72 20.12
CA GLN A 577 21.33 11.14 20.45
C GLN A 577 20.72 11.90 19.27
N THR A 578 20.39 13.18 19.47
CA THR A 578 19.72 13.98 18.44
C THR A 578 20.50 15.25 18.11
N VAL A 579 20.31 15.73 16.88
CA VAL A 579 20.69 17.06 16.42
C VAL A 579 19.53 17.64 15.61
N GLU A 580 19.08 18.85 15.98
CA GLU A 580 18.06 19.57 15.23
C GLU A 580 18.69 20.36 14.09
N VAL A 581 18.06 20.30 12.92
CA VAL A 581 18.48 20.99 11.70
C VAL A 581 17.26 21.71 11.12
N THR A 582 17.43 22.97 10.74
CA THR A 582 16.36 23.75 10.10
C THR A 582 16.72 24.06 8.65
N ILE A 583 15.85 23.67 7.72
CA ILE A 583 15.82 24.20 6.35
C ILE A 583 15.00 25.49 6.39
N ALA A 584 15.66 26.63 6.28
CA ALA A 584 14.99 27.92 6.26
C ALA A 584 14.18 28.09 4.96
N PRO A 585 12.97 28.68 5.01
CA PRO A 585 12.23 29.05 3.80
C PRO A 585 13.04 30.00 2.90
N LYS A 586 12.82 29.90 1.59
CA LYS A 586 13.46 30.77 0.61
C LYS A 586 12.62 32.04 0.39
N ALA A 587 13.24 33.21 0.29
CA ALA A 587 12.50 34.43 -0.03
C ALA A 587 11.89 34.36 -1.45
N LEU A 588 10.62 34.71 -1.58
CA LEU A 588 9.90 34.84 -2.85
C LEU A 588 9.17 36.19 -2.89
N SER A 589 9.39 36.98 -3.93
CA SER A 589 8.67 38.24 -4.17
C SER A 589 7.59 38.05 -5.23
N ILE A 590 6.39 38.56 -4.95
CA ILE A 590 5.24 38.54 -5.85
C ILE A 590 4.82 39.99 -6.10
N THR A 591 5.11 40.51 -7.29
CA THR A 591 4.91 41.92 -7.64
C THR A 591 3.72 42.07 -8.58
N ALA A 592 2.71 42.87 -8.22
CA ALA A 592 1.62 43.16 -9.14
C ALA A 592 2.10 44.01 -10.32
N LYS A 593 1.70 43.63 -11.54
CA LYS A 593 2.02 44.40 -12.74
C LYS A 593 1.20 45.69 -12.78
N ASN A 594 1.86 46.77 -13.17
CA ASN A 594 1.19 48.04 -13.41
C ASN A 594 0.15 47.91 -14.54
N LYS A 595 -0.94 48.66 -14.43
CA LYS A 595 -2.03 48.66 -15.42
C LYS A 595 -2.45 50.08 -15.75
N THR A 596 -2.86 50.32 -16.99
CA THR A 596 -3.55 51.55 -17.40
C THR A 596 -4.97 51.21 -17.85
N ILE A 597 -5.94 52.01 -17.41
CA ILE A 597 -7.35 51.96 -17.84
C ILE A 597 -7.83 53.39 -18.15
N ALA A 598 -8.95 53.53 -18.88
CA ALA A 598 -9.56 54.84 -19.09
C ALA A 598 -10.60 55.14 -18.00
N TYR A 599 -10.87 56.42 -17.77
CA TYR A 599 -11.91 56.86 -16.83
C TYR A 599 -13.25 56.13 -17.08
N GLY A 600 -13.85 55.65 -16.00
CA GLY A 600 -15.12 54.91 -16.03
C GLY A 600 -15.01 53.41 -16.34
N ASP A 601 -13.83 52.90 -16.67
CA ASP A 601 -13.64 51.46 -16.78
C ASP A 601 -13.56 50.84 -15.36
N GLU A 602 -13.95 49.56 -15.24
CA GLU A 602 -13.83 48.82 -13.98
C GLU A 602 -12.35 48.59 -13.59
N PRO A 603 -12.02 48.51 -12.28
CA PRO A 603 -10.67 48.18 -11.83
C PRO A 603 -10.18 46.86 -12.44
N ALA A 604 -8.98 46.87 -13.01
CA ALA A 604 -8.37 45.73 -13.68
C ALA A 604 -6.89 45.57 -13.32
N ASN A 605 -6.35 44.37 -13.48
CA ASN A 605 -4.93 44.04 -13.31
C ASN A 605 -4.41 43.23 -14.51
N ASP A 606 -3.08 43.15 -14.65
CA ASP A 606 -2.39 42.34 -15.67
C ASP A 606 -1.64 41.13 -15.06
N GLY A 607 -2.03 40.69 -13.86
CA GLY A 607 -1.36 39.62 -13.14
C GLY A 607 -0.22 40.09 -12.24
N VAL A 608 0.64 39.15 -11.84
CA VAL A 608 1.85 39.37 -11.03
C VAL A 608 3.10 38.87 -11.76
N GLU A 609 4.27 39.29 -11.29
CA GLU A 609 5.58 38.71 -11.58
C GLU A 609 6.15 38.06 -10.32
N TYR A 610 6.71 36.87 -10.47
CA TYR A 610 7.35 36.12 -9.38
C TYR A 610 8.86 36.19 -9.52
N ASP A 611 9.56 36.47 -8.42
CA ASP A 611 11.03 36.44 -8.35
C ASP A 611 11.49 35.68 -7.11
N GLY A 612 12.36 34.69 -7.29
CA GLY A 612 12.94 33.88 -6.19
C GLY A 612 12.60 32.39 -6.18
N PHE A 613 11.78 31.89 -7.12
CA PHE A 613 11.59 30.44 -7.31
C PHE A 613 12.92 29.74 -7.59
N VAL A 614 13.06 28.52 -7.09
CA VAL A 614 14.25 27.67 -7.26
C VAL A 614 13.88 26.38 -8.00
N ALA A 615 14.88 25.74 -8.62
CA ALA A 615 14.71 24.51 -9.40
C ALA A 615 13.57 24.61 -10.44
N THR A 616 12.61 23.69 -10.39
CA THR A 616 11.44 23.64 -11.29
C THR A 616 10.18 24.27 -10.71
N ASP A 617 10.28 24.92 -9.54
CA ASP A 617 9.12 25.53 -8.91
C ASP A 617 8.55 26.68 -9.73
N ASN A 618 7.24 26.83 -9.64
CA ASN A 618 6.47 27.86 -10.30
C ASN A 618 5.21 28.18 -9.48
N GLU A 619 4.26 28.89 -10.07
CA GLU A 619 3.01 29.29 -9.40
C GLU A 619 2.19 28.11 -8.84
N ASP A 620 2.26 26.93 -9.46
CA ASP A 620 1.60 25.72 -8.98
C ASP A 620 2.26 25.13 -7.72
N SER A 621 3.47 25.57 -7.35
CA SER A 621 4.18 25.18 -6.13
C SER A 621 3.70 25.97 -4.89
N LEU A 622 2.82 26.95 -5.07
CA LEU A 622 2.26 27.76 -3.99
C LEU A 622 0.86 27.28 -3.58
N ASN A 623 0.48 27.58 -2.36
CA ASN A 623 -0.87 27.35 -1.83
C ASN A 623 -1.67 28.66 -1.81
N GLY A 624 -2.96 28.56 -1.52
CA GLY A 624 -3.85 29.71 -1.39
C GLY A 624 -4.45 30.15 -2.73
N THR A 625 -4.89 31.39 -2.81
CA THR A 625 -5.50 31.95 -4.03
C THR A 625 -5.05 33.39 -4.17
N LEU A 626 -4.54 33.73 -5.35
CA LEU A 626 -4.11 35.09 -5.64
C LEU A 626 -5.33 36.02 -5.73
N VAL A 627 -5.36 37.03 -4.88
CA VAL A 627 -6.42 38.04 -4.80
C VAL A 627 -5.81 39.43 -4.97
N TYR A 628 -6.54 40.32 -5.63
CA TYR A 628 -6.17 41.72 -5.81
C TYR A 628 -7.15 42.63 -5.07
N SER A 629 -6.63 43.65 -4.41
CA SER A 629 -7.41 44.81 -3.99
C SER A 629 -6.93 46.07 -4.70
N PHE A 630 -7.89 46.94 -5.00
CA PHE A 630 -7.64 48.22 -5.66
C PHE A 630 -8.12 49.35 -4.76
N ASP A 631 -7.33 50.42 -4.68
CA ASP A 631 -7.78 51.67 -4.05
C ASP A 631 -8.78 52.42 -4.95
N TYR A 632 -8.73 52.18 -6.26
CA TYR A 632 -9.64 52.73 -7.27
C TYR A 632 -11.00 52.03 -7.27
N LYS A 633 -12.07 52.82 -7.32
CA LYS A 633 -13.43 52.37 -7.66
C LYS A 633 -13.82 52.93 -9.01
N GLN A 634 -14.63 52.18 -9.76
CA GLN A 634 -15.14 52.65 -11.05
C GLN A 634 -15.76 54.04 -10.92
N TYR A 635 -15.37 54.97 -11.80
CA TYR A 635 -15.73 56.39 -11.82
C TYR A 635 -15.04 57.29 -10.79
N ASP A 636 -14.05 56.79 -10.03
CA ASP A 636 -13.13 57.70 -9.34
C ASP A 636 -12.32 58.53 -10.37
N GLU A 637 -11.80 59.67 -9.93
CA GLU A 637 -11.09 60.64 -10.77
C GLU A 637 -9.87 60.04 -11.50
N VAL A 638 -9.43 60.69 -12.57
CA VAL A 638 -8.17 60.31 -13.24
C VAL A 638 -6.99 60.47 -12.29
N GLY A 639 -6.06 59.52 -12.31
CA GLY A 639 -4.99 59.49 -11.31
C GLY A 639 -4.23 58.17 -11.26
N LYS A 640 -3.45 58.00 -10.18
CA LYS A 640 -2.68 56.80 -9.90
C LYS A 640 -3.17 56.17 -8.60
N TYR A 641 -3.40 54.87 -8.65
CA TYR A 641 -3.96 54.07 -7.57
C TYR A 641 -3.13 52.81 -7.34
N THR A 642 -3.27 52.19 -6.18
CA THR A 642 -2.51 50.98 -5.82
C THR A 642 -3.23 49.72 -6.26
N ILE A 643 -2.47 48.74 -6.75
CA ILE A 643 -2.90 47.36 -6.95
C ILE A 643 -2.15 46.50 -5.93
N THR A 644 -2.86 45.97 -4.93
CA THR A 644 -2.24 45.16 -3.87
C THR A 644 -2.56 43.68 -4.08
N PRO A 645 -1.57 42.84 -4.41
CA PRO A 645 -1.74 41.40 -4.49
C PRO A 645 -1.66 40.77 -3.08
N SER A 646 -2.39 39.67 -2.86
CA SER A 646 -2.37 38.92 -1.60
C SER A 646 -2.89 37.49 -1.76
N GLY A 647 -2.87 36.69 -0.68
CA GLY A 647 -3.63 35.45 -0.56
C GLY A 647 -2.90 34.14 -0.91
N LEU A 648 -1.70 34.21 -1.48
CA LEU A 648 -0.82 33.05 -1.67
C LEU A 648 0.02 32.76 -0.41
N THR A 649 0.26 31.48 -0.13
CA THR A 649 1.05 31.00 1.02
C THR A 649 1.99 29.86 0.61
N SER A 650 3.04 29.61 1.40
CA SER A 650 3.93 28.46 1.22
C SER A 650 4.65 28.14 2.53
N ASP A 651 4.90 26.86 2.77
CA ASP A 651 5.80 26.44 3.85
C ASP A 651 7.28 26.54 3.41
N ASN A 652 7.53 26.45 2.10
CA ASN A 652 8.88 26.45 1.51
C ASN A 652 9.40 27.85 1.16
N TYR A 653 8.51 28.82 1.01
CA TYR A 653 8.85 30.19 0.65
C TYR A 653 8.34 31.21 1.68
N ASP A 654 9.20 32.17 2.03
CA ASP A 654 8.84 33.38 2.74
C ASP A 654 8.36 34.43 1.72
N ILE A 655 7.04 34.56 1.58
CA ILE A 655 6.39 35.33 0.51
C ILE A 655 6.26 36.80 0.89
N THR A 656 6.78 37.68 0.05
CA THR A 656 6.57 39.13 0.13
C THR A 656 5.78 39.64 -1.07
N PHE A 657 4.62 40.24 -0.82
CA PHE A 657 3.82 40.92 -1.83
C PHE A 657 4.31 42.35 -2.06
N VAL A 658 4.42 42.75 -3.32
CA VAL A 658 4.80 44.09 -3.72
C VAL A 658 3.69 44.70 -4.58
N ASP A 659 3.26 45.89 -4.18
CA ASP A 659 2.18 46.62 -4.84
C ASP A 659 2.56 47.07 -6.26
N GLY A 660 1.58 47.07 -7.15
CA GLY A 660 1.63 47.66 -8.49
C GLY A 660 0.86 48.97 -8.57
N GLU A 661 0.97 49.66 -9.70
CA GLU A 661 0.30 50.95 -9.96
C GLU A 661 -0.80 50.79 -11.02
N LEU A 662 -2.02 51.21 -10.71
CA LEU A 662 -3.12 51.42 -11.65
C LEU A 662 -3.17 52.90 -12.05
N THR A 663 -2.93 53.21 -13.32
CA THR A 663 -3.09 54.56 -13.87
C THR A 663 -4.45 54.66 -14.57
N VAL A 664 -5.26 55.64 -14.17
CA VAL A 664 -6.54 55.97 -14.79
C VAL A 664 -6.35 57.21 -15.66
N GLU A 665 -6.40 57.03 -16.97
CA GLU A 665 -6.24 58.11 -17.94
C GLU A 665 -7.58 58.75 -18.31
N GLN A 666 -7.52 59.99 -18.76
CA GLN A 666 -8.69 60.73 -19.23
C GLN A 666 -9.38 59.99 -20.38
N LYS A 667 -10.72 59.98 -20.38
CA LYS A 667 -11.51 59.46 -21.48
C LYS A 667 -11.64 60.50 -22.57
N LYS A 668 -11.61 60.08 -23.82
CA LYS A 668 -11.85 61.00 -24.94
C LYS A 668 -13.30 61.48 -24.97
N LEU A 669 -13.51 62.80 -24.95
CA LEU A 669 -14.81 63.44 -25.18
C LEU A 669 -14.73 64.32 -26.41
N THR A 670 -15.65 64.16 -27.35
CA THR A 670 -15.69 64.96 -28.58
C THR A 670 -16.82 65.98 -28.53
N VAL A 671 -16.50 67.25 -28.79
CA VAL A 671 -17.44 68.36 -28.89
C VAL A 671 -17.47 68.85 -30.33
N THR A 672 -18.56 68.56 -31.04
CA THR A 672 -18.69 68.87 -32.48
C THR A 672 -19.64 70.05 -32.66
N ALA A 673 -19.20 71.12 -33.34
CA ALA A 673 -20.10 72.19 -33.73
C ALA A 673 -21.10 71.71 -34.79
N LYS A 674 -22.39 72.01 -34.61
CA LYS A 674 -23.40 71.73 -35.61
C LYS A 674 -23.32 72.74 -36.75
N ASN A 675 -23.51 72.23 -37.97
CA ASN A 675 -23.72 73.06 -39.15
C ASN A 675 -24.99 73.92 -39.00
N ASP A 676 -24.90 75.20 -39.38
CA ASP A 676 -26.04 76.12 -39.40
C ASP A 676 -26.05 76.96 -40.69
N THR A 677 -27.19 77.57 -41.01
CA THR A 677 -27.36 78.45 -42.17
C THR A 677 -28.08 79.73 -41.76
N ILE A 678 -27.41 80.86 -41.94
CA ILE A 678 -27.94 82.20 -41.68
C ILE A 678 -28.19 82.96 -42.99
N THR A 679 -29.06 83.97 -42.98
CA THR A 679 -29.28 84.85 -44.13
C THR A 679 -28.31 86.03 -44.08
N TYR A 680 -27.93 86.56 -45.24
CA TYR A 680 -27.05 87.72 -45.34
C TYR A 680 -27.56 88.90 -44.50
N GLY A 681 -26.70 89.41 -43.60
CA GLY A 681 -27.01 90.53 -42.71
C GLY A 681 -27.45 90.11 -41.30
N ASP A 682 -27.69 88.81 -41.07
CA ASP A 682 -27.89 88.23 -39.75
C ASP A 682 -26.58 88.20 -38.95
N GLU A 683 -26.72 88.13 -37.62
CA GLU A 683 -25.60 87.91 -36.72
C GLU A 683 -24.99 86.52 -36.91
N PRO A 684 -23.70 86.31 -36.58
CA PRO A 684 -23.09 84.99 -36.61
C PRO A 684 -23.92 83.99 -35.79
N PRO A 685 -24.05 82.72 -36.21
CA PRO A 685 -24.89 81.77 -35.52
C PRO A 685 -24.38 81.54 -34.10
N ASN A 686 -25.30 81.48 -33.13
CA ASN A 686 -25.03 80.86 -31.83
C ASN A 686 -24.97 79.35 -32.08
N ALA A 687 -23.83 78.86 -32.55
CA ALA A 687 -23.67 77.46 -32.92
C ALA A 687 -24.09 76.57 -31.74
N SER A 688 -24.82 75.49 -32.03
CA SER A 688 -25.03 74.42 -31.04
C SER A 688 -23.93 73.39 -31.19
N VAL A 689 -23.61 72.65 -30.14
CA VAL A 689 -22.66 71.53 -30.19
C VAL A 689 -23.36 70.20 -29.94
N GLU A 690 -22.77 69.12 -30.42
CA GLU A 690 -23.08 67.75 -30.01
C GLU A 690 -21.89 67.19 -29.24
N TYR A 691 -22.19 66.63 -28.07
CA TYR A 691 -21.22 65.94 -27.22
C TYR A 691 -21.30 64.44 -27.48
N SER A 692 -20.14 63.77 -27.53
CA SER A 692 -20.07 62.31 -27.60
C SER A 692 -18.87 61.80 -26.84
N GLY A 693 -19.06 60.71 -26.09
CA GLY A 693 -17.99 60.10 -25.28
C GLY A 693 -18.14 60.24 -23.76
N PHE A 694 -19.23 60.85 -23.27
CA PHE A 694 -19.55 60.80 -21.84
C PHE A 694 -19.71 59.35 -21.37
N VAL A 695 -19.28 59.12 -20.14
CA VAL A 695 -19.29 57.84 -19.45
C VAL A 695 -20.53 57.76 -18.56
N GLY A 696 -21.19 56.60 -18.54
CA GLY A 696 -22.34 56.36 -17.68
C GLY A 696 -23.51 57.29 -17.99
N GLU A 697 -24.02 57.97 -16.95
CA GLU A 697 -25.13 58.94 -17.05
C GLU A 697 -24.62 60.41 -17.04
N GLU A 698 -23.33 60.64 -17.20
CA GLU A 698 -22.76 61.98 -17.23
C GLU A 698 -23.18 62.76 -18.50
N ASP A 699 -23.26 64.09 -18.35
CA ASP A 699 -23.62 65.03 -19.41
C ASP A 699 -22.78 66.31 -19.32
N GLU A 700 -23.12 67.36 -20.08
CA GLU A 700 -22.35 68.61 -20.12
C GLU A 700 -22.18 69.31 -18.75
N SER A 701 -22.94 68.92 -17.72
CA SER A 701 -22.81 69.49 -16.37
C SER A 701 -21.48 69.18 -15.68
N VAL A 702 -20.76 68.14 -16.12
CA VAL A 702 -19.43 67.78 -15.57
C VAL A 702 -18.30 68.58 -16.22
N LEU A 703 -18.60 69.38 -17.25
CA LEU A 703 -17.63 70.22 -17.93
C LEU A 703 -17.46 71.55 -17.22
N ASN A 704 -16.20 71.99 -17.10
CA ASN A 704 -15.83 73.29 -16.58
C ASN A 704 -15.50 74.25 -17.73
N GLY A 705 -15.39 75.55 -17.41
CA GLY A 705 -15.07 76.59 -18.38
C GLY A 705 -16.31 77.22 -19.00
N SER A 706 -16.18 77.77 -20.21
CA SER A 706 -17.30 78.38 -20.92
C SER A 706 -17.17 78.09 -22.40
N LEU A 707 -18.24 77.54 -22.99
CA LEU A 707 -18.26 77.21 -24.40
C LEU A 707 -18.16 78.48 -25.23
N ALA A 708 -17.09 78.55 -26.01
CA ALA A 708 -16.77 79.62 -26.92
C ALA A 708 -16.71 79.09 -28.36
N TYR A 709 -16.93 79.99 -29.32
CA TYR A 709 -16.87 79.68 -30.74
C TYR A 709 -15.95 80.65 -31.45
N GLU A 710 -15.13 80.11 -32.35
CA GLU A 710 -14.40 80.91 -33.34
C GLU A 710 -15.09 80.73 -34.70
N CYS A 711 -15.65 81.83 -35.22
CA CYS A 711 -16.23 81.91 -36.56
C CYS A 711 -15.71 83.18 -37.25
N LYS A 712 -15.26 83.05 -38.50
CA LYS A 712 -14.68 84.17 -39.27
C LYS A 712 -15.71 85.01 -40.04
N TYR A 713 -17.00 84.67 -39.94
CA TYR A 713 -18.07 85.47 -40.53
C TYR A 713 -18.46 86.62 -39.60
N ASP A 714 -18.32 87.85 -40.10
CA ASP A 714 -18.86 89.06 -39.45
C ASP A 714 -20.18 89.47 -40.11
N ARG A 715 -21.06 90.11 -39.34
CA ARG A 715 -22.36 90.60 -39.83
C ARG A 715 -22.19 91.51 -41.07
N GLY A 716 -22.76 91.09 -42.20
CA GLY A 716 -22.61 91.79 -43.48
C GLY A 716 -21.42 91.31 -44.33
N GLY A 717 -20.73 90.25 -43.92
CA GLY A 717 -19.71 89.55 -44.69
C GLY A 717 -20.28 88.84 -45.93
N ALA A 718 -19.39 88.38 -46.82
CA ALA A 718 -19.80 87.74 -48.07
C ALA A 718 -20.55 86.42 -47.83
N ALA A 719 -21.50 86.08 -48.70
CA ALA A 719 -22.15 84.77 -48.64
C ALA A 719 -21.12 83.66 -48.98
N GLY A 720 -21.10 82.59 -48.17
CA GLY A 720 -20.13 81.50 -48.29
C GLY A 720 -20.23 80.49 -47.16
N LYS A 721 -19.34 79.49 -47.16
CA LYS A 721 -19.17 78.56 -46.04
C LYS A 721 -18.07 79.07 -45.13
N TYR A 722 -18.32 79.02 -43.82
CA TYR A 722 -17.39 79.45 -42.79
C TYR A 722 -17.31 78.37 -41.73
N ASP A 723 -16.09 77.96 -41.41
CA ASP A 723 -15.80 77.00 -40.35
C ASP A 723 -16.19 77.58 -38.99
N VAL A 724 -16.86 76.78 -38.16
CA VAL A 724 -17.14 77.12 -36.76
C VAL A 724 -16.42 76.14 -35.86
N THR A 725 -15.45 76.63 -35.09
CA THR A 725 -14.67 75.79 -34.18
C THR A 725 -15.08 76.05 -32.73
N PRO A 726 -15.60 75.05 -32.01
CA PRO A 726 -15.90 75.19 -30.58
C PRO A 726 -14.61 75.16 -29.74
N GLY A 727 -14.65 75.71 -28.53
CA GLY A 727 -13.52 75.71 -27.61
C GLY A 727 -13.90 76.18 -26.20
N GLY A 728 -12.93 76.25 -25.30
CA GLY A 728 -13.09 76.88 -23.97
C GLY A 728 -13.67 75.99 -22.85
N LEU A 729 -14.02 74.74 -23.15
CA LEU A 729 -14.40 73.73 -22.16
C LEU A 729 -13.18 72.92 -21.70
N THR A 730 -13.19 72.51 -20.43
CA THR A 730 -12.17 71.66 -19.80
C THR A 730 -12.84 70.67 -18.87
N ALA A 731 -12.24 69.49 -18.68
CA ALA A 731 -12.70 68.53 -17.69
C ALA A 731 -11.49 67.81 -17.08
N GLU A 732 -11.60 67.42 -15.81
CA GLU A 732 -10.55 66.67 -15.14
C GLU A 732 -10.50 65.24 -15.67
N ASN A 733 -11.66 64.60 -15.88
CA ASN A 733 -11.75 63.20 -16.30
C ASN A 733 -11.81 62.97 -17.82
N TYR A 734 -11.87 64.04 -18.62
CA TYR A 734 -11.98 63.94 -20.08
C TYR A 734 -10.92 64.74 -20.82
N ASP A 735 -10.34 64.10 -21.83
CA ASP A 735 -9.53 64.75 -22.86
C ASP A 735 -10.48 65.23 -23.97
N ILE A 736 -10.70 66.56 -24.01
CA ILE A 736 -11.71 67.17 -24.85
C ILE A 736 -11.15 67.48 -26.24
N GLU A 737 -11.69 66.82 -27.26
CA GLU A 737 -11.43 67.11 -28.66
C GLU A 737 -12.54 67.99 -29.25
N PHE A 738 -12.18 69.16 -29.76
CA PHE A 738 -13.11 70.05 -30.45
C PHE A 738 -13.07 69.80 -31.96
N VAL A 739 -14.24 69.55 -32.55
CA VAL A 739 -14.38 69.28 -33.98
C VAL A 739 -15.15 70.42 -34.65
N THR A 740 -14.51 71.01 -35.66
CA THR A 740 -15.07 72.08 -36.49
C THR A 740 -16.29 71.59 -37.27
N GLY A 741 -17.34 72.41 -37.27
CA GLY A 741 -18.62 72.17 -37.92
C GLY A 741 -18.73 72.79 -39.30
#